data_AF-A0A2P7TK30-F1
#
_entry.id   AF-A0A2P7TK30-F1
#
_cell.length_a   1.000
_cell.length_b   1.000
_cell.length_c   1.000
_cell.angle_alpha   90.00
_cell.angle_beta   90.00
_cell.angle_gamma   90.00
#
_symmetry.space_group_name_H-M   'P 1'
#
loop_
_entity.id
_entity.type
_entity.pdbx_description
1 polymer ?
#
loop_
_entity_poly.entity_id
_entity_poly.type
_entity_poly.pdbx_seq_one_letter_code
_entity_poly.pdbx_strand_id
1 'polypeptide(L)'
;MCRLATLVFLLLCALNFNIFAQPYNNEWINNGQTYVKINVAANGLYQIPQSALLAAGLPNIGSGFQLFRNGQQVPLYTTSEGTMTGSDYIQFIGLTNTGNADTPLFNNPDDQLNTARSLFTDTAAYFLTWNNLVPNLRYQNTPNNLTAAPPAETFFRQTSFWAVNNQFNAGVPFAYQGNTPLRFAGFGACEGFVGTNIAAGATQTFNLLAPNLYESATGNAQVSLKVVGRSDNPLLPNDHTITASVNGTPYATATYNGFSCTEQTFEVPLPAFLGGGATLSVTSSGTDADINAVAWYRLQYPRSFNFGGSSFFNFTLSDNTEKYLEIDNFNGGDAPVLYDQTNNLRLQAVQEGGLLKFKLPEGTPLTATRNLYLVNTNPDAITLLNTLQTVDFTNFSNPPNQGNFVIITHPALAAGAANAVETYANYRRSAQGGNYNVQVVYIDELYNQFAFGIAKHPLSIRNFINYAVDNWQTPPQYVLLLGKGITYNQTTFNTAAFNANLVPTYGVPASDVLLAARNNTDTAPQVAIGRVPASTPAEVQAYLDKLIAYETTQTDFLCNEDNFWRKDILHLAQGDTGEVDLNSSYLVAYQQLLESNNGYGGRVKGSFANNKFGSLNFPEIEQLLNNGVGLVQFTGNANNNGYWLTDINPPQFYQNEGRYPVMLASAGKSGSMYDYSATGSGNMMADFVLASQSGAAAFMGNTDVAIPETANTCTTGILEQLNTLNYGQPLASCIKNATQTLMPAAATDNQLLYTLQTIALAADPAISPVPRQQPELSLPISGMSFYNPATGFPILSNPLFINSQMTAFEARFVVKNIGKALPDSVDLTVQRILPTGDYLPIFTQRRPATVYADTVSVLIPNNLPQYSGFNSFVFTIDGSFEIDEDCEFNNTAIVLADMNPYCEVDLGPDELYVLPEAFPLTFSADGDWLAYQWSNGQTTPQITVTDFGTYTVTVTNSFGCVAVDAVQVSFNNSIYGATGNTLQITAQPNPTTDQLLVSGVQNCRLQLFTGNGQLVFTQDATANAQLLSLQTLPAGVYLLKAVSAAGVGVVKVVKR
;
A
#
# COMPACT_ATOMS: atom_id res chain seq x y z
N MET A 1 49.88 1.87 -51.59
CA MET A 1 49.65 3.22 -51.03
C MET A 1 48.18 3.51 -50.69
N CYS A 2 47.18 3.10 -51.49
CA CYS A 2 45.76 3.31 -51.13
C CYS A 2 45.28 2.58 -49.86
N ARG A 3 45.77 1.38 -49.53
CA ARG A 3 45.34 0.66 -48.30
C ARG A 3 45.88 1.24 -46.99
N LEU A 4 46.99 1.98 -47.03
CA LEU A 4 47.55 2.64 -45.83
C LEU A 4 46.81 3.97 -45.55
N ALA A 5 46.37 4.67 -46.60
CA ALA A 5 45.56 5.88 -46.47
C ALA A 5 44.16 5.59 -45.89
N THR A 6 43.53 4.46 -46.25
CA THR A 6 42.22 4.08 -45.69
C THR A 6 42.31 3.64 -44.23
N LEU A 7 43.41 2.98 -43.82
CA LEU A 7 43.63 2.59 -42.43
C LEU A 7 43.97 3.80 -41.54
N VAL A 8 44.72 4.77 -42.05
CA VAL A 8 45.03 6.03 -41.37
C VAL A 8 43.81 6.94 -41.31
N PHE A 9 42.93 6.93 -42.32
CA PHE A 9 41.65 7.65 -42.28
C PHE A 9 40.64 7.02 -41.29
N LEU A 10 40.59 5.69 -41.18
CA LEU A 10 39.80 5.00 -40.15
C LEU A 10 40.36 5.18 -38.74
N LEU A 11 41.70 5.25 -38.56
CA LEU A 11 42.31 5.58 -37.26
C LEU A 11 42.17 7.06 -36.89
N LEU A 12 42.17 7.99 -37.86
CA LEU A 12 41.96 9.43 -37.61
C LEU A 12 40.49 9.79 -37.35
N CYS A 13 39.55 9.02 -37.90
CA CYS A 13 38.13 9.11 -37.53
C CYS A 13 37.83 8.50 -36.15
N ALA A 14 38.69 7.61 -35.63
CA ALA A 14 38.57 7.06 -34.28
C ALA A 14 39.19 7.95 -33.18
N LEU A 15 39.91 9.02 -33.56
CA LEU A 15 40.64 9.92 -32.64
C LEU A 15 39.96 11.28 -32.44
N ASN A 16 38.76 11.50 -32.97
CA ASN A 16 37.98 12.70 -32.72
C ASN A 16 36.60 12.32 -32.16
N PHE A 17 36.36 12.72 -30.91
CA PHE A 17 35.11 12.59 -30.15
C PHE A 17 34.63 11.16 -29.89
N ASN A 18 35.31 10.44 -28.98
CA ASN A 18 34.58 9.51 -28.12
C ASN A 18 33.71 10.35 -27.17
N ILE A 19 32.52 10.73 -27.62
CA ILE A 19 31.41 10.93 -26.69
C ILE A 19 31.16 9.53 -26.14
N PHE A 20 31.81 9.18 -25.03
CA PHE A 20 31.32 8.06 -24.25
C PHE A 20 29.89 8.42 -23.90
N ALA A 21 28.93 7.68 -24.45
CA ALA A 21 27.60 7.68 -23.90
C ALA A 21 27.78 7.47 -22.38
N GLN A 22 27.15 8.33 -21.57
CA GLN A 22 27.08 8.17 -20.12
C GLN A 22 25.73 7.52 -19.81
N PRO A 23 25.53 6.21 -20.10
CA PRO A 23 24.24 5.57 -19.95
C PRO A 23 23.68 5.64 -18.53
N TYR A 24 24.54 5.76 -17.51
CA TYR A 24 24.14 5.84 -16.12
C TYR A 24 24.47 7.19 -15.45
N ASN A 25 25.14 8.12 -16.14
CA ASN A 25 25.61 9.42 -15.65
C ASN A 25 26.70 9.36 -14.54
N ASN A 26 27.31 8.20 -14.30
CA ASN A 26 28.33 7.98 -13.25
C ASN A 26 29.73 7.70 -13.79
N GLU A 27 29.90 7.57 -15.11
CA GLU A 27 31.12 7.09 -15.78
C GLU A 27 32.29 8.07 -15.68
N TRP A 28 32.01 9.32 -15.31
CA TRP A 28 33.00 10.37 -15.09
C TRP A 28 33.72 10.27 -13.74
N ILE A 29 33.26 9.39 -12.84
CA ILE A 29 33.79 9.21 -11.49
C ILE A 29 34.92 8.18 -11.48
N ASN A 30 36.02 8.53 -10.82
CA ASN A 30 37.11 7.62 -10.51
C ASN A 30 37.19 7.42 -8.99
N ASN A 31 36.79 6.23 -8.54
CA ASN A 31 36.71 5.88 -7.12
C ASN A 31 38.06 5.88 -6.38
N GLY A 32 39.20 6.02 -7.08
CA GLY A 32 40.52 6.19 -6.47
C GLY A 32 40.87 7.65 -6.12
N GLN A 33 39.99 8.62 -6.40
CA GLN A 33 40.25 10.04 -6.19
C GLN A 33 39.33 10.64 -5.12
N THR A 34 39.83 11.68 -4.44
CA THR A 34 39.03 12.50 -3.52
C THR A 34 38.28 13.58 -4.29
N TYR A 35 36.97 13.72 -4.03
CA TYR A 35 36.15 14.74 -4.65
C TYR A 35 35.64 15.75 -3.63
N VAL A 36 35.47 16.98 -4.09
CA VAL A 36 34.81 18.06 -3.38
C VAL A 36 33.64 18.54 -4.22
N LYS A 37 32.46 18.67 -3.60
CA LYS A 37 31.28 19.26 -4.23
C LYS A 37 31.22 20.77 -3.99
N ILE A 38 30.94 21.51 -5.05
CA ILE A 38 30.76 22.95 -5.04
C ILE A 38 29.38 23.26 -5.62
N ASN A 39 28.52 23.89 -4.82
CA ASN A 39 27.20 24.32 -5.26
C ASN A 39 27.28 25.73 -5.85
N VAL A 40 26.76 25.89 -7.07
CA VAL A 40 26.75 27.15 -7.81
C VAL A 40 25.29 27.56 -8.03
N ALA A 41 24.84 28.52 -7.22
CA ALA A 41 23.48 29.07 -7.28
C ALA A 41 23.37 30.37 -8.10
N ALA A 42 24.51 30.96 -8.48
CA ALA A 42 24.57 32.17 -9.29
C ALA A 42 25.77 32.13 -10.26
N ASN A 43 25.59 32.70 -11.45
CA ASN A 43 26.67 32.82 -12.42
C ASN A 43 27.75 33.80 -11.90
N GLY A 44 29.03 33.46 -12.04
CA GLY A 44 30.11 34.33 -11.57
C GLY A 44 31.51 33.72 -11.68
N LEU A 45 32.50 34.49 -11.24
CA LEU A 45 33.87 33.98 -11.02
C LEU A 45 33.97 33.43 -9.60
N TYR A 46 34.34 32.15 -9.50
CA TYR A 46 34.52 31.47 -8.23
C TYR A 46 36.02 31.25 -7.99
N GLN A 47 36.46 31.43 -6.74
CA GLN A 47 37.85 31.25 -6.35
C GLN A 47 37.96 30.35 -5.13
N ILE A 48 38.92 29.42 -5.19
CA ILE A 48 39.26 28.51 -4.11
C ILE A 48 40.71 28.80 -3.68
N PRO A 49 40.94 29.36 -2.48
CA PRO A 49 42.29 29.60 -1.98
C PRO A 49 42.99 28.28 -1.65
N GLN A 50 44.33 28.26 -1.74
CA GLN A 50 45.14 27.08 -1.43
C GLN A 50 44.89 26.54 -0.02
N SER A 51 44.60 27.41 0.96
CA SER A 51 44.26 27.01 2.32
C SER A 51 42.99 26.14 2.38
N ALA A 52 41.98 26.43 1.57
CA ALA A 52 40.75 25.65 1.50
C ALA A 52 40.97 24.28 0.83
N LEU A 53 41.84 24.22 -0.21
CA LEU A 53 42.22 22.97 -0.87
C LEU A 53 42.92 22.01 0.10
N LEU A 54 43.90 22.52 0.86
CA LEU A 54 44.60 21.75 1.88
C LEU A 54 43.67 21.31 3.01
N ALA A 55 42.77 22.20 3.46
CA ALA A 55 41.79 21.87 4.50
C ALA A 55 40.81 20.76 4.06
N ALA A 56 40.53 20.66 2.76
CA ALA A 56 39.72 19.59 2.16
C ALA A 56 40.50 18.30 1.86
N GLY A 57 41.79 18.24 2.22
CA GLY A 57 42.64 17.07 1.97
C GLY A 57 43.13 16.92 0.53
N LEU A 58 42.97 17.95 -0.32
CA LEU A 58 43.47 17.92 -1.70
C LEU A 58 44.96 18.31 -1.77
N PRO A 59 45.75 17.73 -2.71
CA PRO A 59 47.16 18.09 -2.90
C PRO A 59 47.35 19.55 -3.33
N ASN A 60 48.54 20.12 -3.12
CA ASN A 60 48.86 21.51 -3.48
C ASN A 60 49.62 21.65 -4.81
N ILE A 61 49.31 20.85 -5.82
CA ILE A 61 49.94 20.93 -7.16
C ILE A 61 48.90 21.44 -8.16
N GLY A 62 49.06 22.67 -8.66
CA GLY A 62 48.04 23.33 -9.48
C GLY A 62 47.72 22.62 -10.78
N SER A 63 48.71 22.03 -11.45
CA SER A 63 48.51 21.28 -12.68
C SER A 63 47.65 20.03 -12.51
N GLY A 64 47.46 19.55 -11.27
CA GLY A 64 46.76 18.31 -11.00
C GLY A 64 45.25 18.43 -10.84
N PHE A 65 44.70 19.62 -10.65
CA PHE A 65 43.25 19.75 -10.41
C PHE A 65 42.38 19.43 -11.63
N GLN A 66 41.20 18.88 -11.41
CA GLN A 66 40.18 18.66 -12.43
C GLN A 66 38.84 19.13 -11.88
N LEU A 67 38.06 19.85 -12.69
CA LEU A 67 36.74 20.30 -12.31
C LEU A 67 35.72 19.69 -13.28
N PHE A 68 34.65 19.10 -12.75
CA PHE A 68 33.60 18.46 -13.53
C PHE A 68 32.25 19.15 -13.28
N ARG A 69 31.44 19.26 -14.33
CA ARG A 69 30.04 19.68 -14.30
C ARG A 69 29.26 18.81 -15.29
N ASN A 70 28.12 18.27 -14.89
CA ASN A 70 27.31 17.38 -15.73
C ASN A 70 28.12 16.23 -16.34
N GLY A 71 29.02 15.64 -15.54
CA GLY A 71 29.89 14.55 -15.95
C GLY A 71 30.96 14.91 -16.99
N GLN A 72 31.15 16.19 -17.30
CA GLN A 72 32.15 16.67 -18.26
C GLN A 72 33.16 17.56 -17.56
N GLN A 73 34.45 17.39 -17.91
CA GLN A 73 35.51 18.25 -17.40
C GLN A 73 35.32 19.67 -17.96
N VAL A 74 35.40 20.67 -17.08
CA VAL A 74 35.35 22.09 -17.43
C VAL A 74 36.70 22.76 -17.12
N PRO A 75 37.11 23.77 -17.90
CA PRO A 75 38.39 24.43 -17.70
C PRO A 75 38.41 25.22 -16.39
N LEU A 76 39.60 25.24 -15.76
CA LEU A 76 39.91 26.07 -14.59
C LEU A 76 41.23 26.82 -14.81
N TYR A 77 41.46 27.86 -14.04
CA TYR A 77 42.72 28.60 -13.98
C TYR A 77 43.41 28.34 -12.63
N THR A 78 44.74 28.21 -12.65
CA THR A 78 45.56 28.17 -11.43
C THR A 78 46.63 29.25 -11.48
N THR A 79 46.95 29.86 -10.34
CA THR A 79 48.02 30.87 -10.26
C THR A 79 49.42 30.28 -10.40
N SER A 80 49.57 29.00 -10.07
CA SER A 80 50.81 28.24 -10.20
C SER A 80 50.48 26.81 -10.63
N GLU A 81 51.04 26.37 -11.75
CA GLU A 81 50.90 24.98 -12.21
C GLU A 81 51.77 24.02 -11.37
N GLY A 82 52.77 24.55 -10.65
CA GLY A 82 53.63 23.77 -9.75
C GLY A 82 53.06 23.65 -8.33
N THR A 83 53.94 23.56 -7.34
CA THR A 83 53.54 23.61 -5.93
C THR A 83 52.96 24.99 -5.60
N MET A 84 51.74 24.98 -5.04
CA MET A 84 51.00 26.17 -4.64
C MET A 84 51.39 26.62 -3.23
N THR A 85 51.66 27.91 -3.09
CA THR A 85 51.97 28.65 -1.86
C THR A 85 50.71 29.26 -1.23
N GLY A 86 50.83 29.91 -0.08
CA GLY A 86 49.67 30.47 0.65
C GLY A 86 48.94 31.62 -0.07
N SER A 87 49.56 32.25 -1.09
CA SER A 87 48.91 33.26 -1.92
C SER A 87 48.26 32.70 -3.19
N ASP A 88 48.46 31.41 -3.47
CA ASP A 88 47.97 30.77 -4.69
C ASP A 88 46.51 30.31 -4.56
N TYR A 89 45.83 30.20 -5.70
CA TYR A 89 44.42 29.83 -5.77
C TYR A 89 44.04 29.18 -7.11
N ILE A 90 42.85 28.58 -7.12
CA ILE A 90 42.16 28.12 -8.33
C ILE A 90 40.98 29.06 -8.62
N GLN A 91 40.72 29.34 -9.89
CA GLN A 91 39.52 30.03 -10.36
C GLN A 91 38.78 29.26 -11.45
N PHE A 92 37.47 29.41 -11.50
CA PHE A 92 36.64 28.89 -12.58
C PHE A 92 35.38 29.74 -12.79
N ILE A 93 34.78 29.63 -13.98
CA ILE A 93 33.48 30.23 -14.28
C ILE A 93 32.39 29.31 -13.75
N GLY A 94 31.71 29.73 -12.70
CA GLY A 94 30.55 29.02 -12.16
C GLY A 94 29.30 29.45 -12.90
N LEU A 95 28.59 28.47 -13.46
CA LEU A 95 27.28 28.62 -14.09
C LEU A 95 26.20 27.83 -13.35
N THR A 96 25.01 28.42 -13.21
CA THR A 96 23.79 27.80 -12.64
C THR A 96 23.37 26.55 -13.42
N ASN A 97 22.47 25.76 -12.84
CA ASN A 97 21.95 24.57 -13.50
C ASN A 97 21.07 24.94 -14.69
N THR A 98 21.02 24.03 -15.67
CA THR A 98 20.18 24.15 -16.87
C THR A 98 19.38 22.86 -17.05
N GLY A 99 18.32 22.90 -17.84
CA GLY A 99 17.44 21.76 -18.08
C GLY A 99 18.01 20.67 -18.99
N ASN A 100 19.25 20.79 -19.45
CA ASN A 100 19.87 19.78 -20.33
C ASN A 100 19.93 18.38 -19.70
N ALA A 101 20.09 18.30 -18.37
CA ALA A 101 20.10 17.02 -17.66
C ALA A 101 18.69 16.40 -17.54
N ASP A 102 17.64 17.20 -17.73
CA ASP A 102 16.25 16.75 -17.68
C ASP A 102 15.81 16.20 -19.04
N THR A 103 16.48 16.55 -20.14
CA THR A 103 16.13 16.12 -21.52
C THR A 103 15.93 14.61 -21.67
N PRO A 104 16.75 13.73 -21.06
CA PRO A 104 16.54 12.28 -21.13
C PRO A 104 15.30 11.77 -20.40
N LEU A 105 14.55 12.61 -19.67
CA LEU A 105 13.26 12.23 -19.06
C LEU A 105 12.11 12.17 -20.08
N PHE A 106 12.27 12.85 -21.22
CA PHE A 106 11.28 12.93 -22.28
C PHE A 106 11.51 11.83 -23.33
N ASN A 107 10.43 11.35 -23.95
CA ASN A 107 10.53 10.39 -25.07
C ASN A 107 11.18 11.02 -26.30
N ASN A 108 10.83 12.27 -26.59
CA ASN A 108 11.47 13.09 -27.59
C ASN A 108 12.14 14.30 -26.91
N PRO A 109 13.46 14.54 -27.10
CA PRO A 109 14.14 15.70 -26.56
C PRO A 109 13.45 17.05 -26.85
N ASP A 110 12.80 17.19 -28.00
CA ASP A 110 12.11 18.43 -28.41
C ASP A 110 10.81 18.70 -27.63
N ASP A 111 10.30 17.70 -26.91
CA ASP A 111 9.11 17.81 -26.06
C ASP A 111 9.36 18.67 -24.82
N GLN A 112 10.62 18.77 -24.38
CA GLN A 112 11.00 19.62 -23.27
C GLN A 112 10.74 21.10 -23.60
N LEU A 113 9.99 21.79 -22.74
CA LEU A 113 9.59 23.17 -23.01
C LEU A 113 10.78 24.12 -23.20
N ASN A 114 11.82 24.00 -22.37
CA ASN A 114 13.08 24.71 -22.51
C ASN A 114 14.20 24.00 -21.76
N THR A 115 15.44 24.16 -22.24
CA THR A 115 16.64 23.66 -21.59
C THR A 115 17.40 24.72 -20.81
N ALA A 116 16.95 25.98 -20.83
CA ALA A 116 17.63 27.07 -20.11
C ALA A 116 17.48 26.95 -18.59
N ARG A 117 16.41 26.30 -18.11
CA ARG A 117 16.11 26.10 -16.70
C ARG A 117 15.79 24.63 -16.42
N SER A 118 16.23 24.11 -15.28
CA SER A 118 15.88 22.76 -14.86
C SER A 118 14.47 22.71 -14.25
N LEU A 119 13.81 21.56 -14.38
CA LEU A 119 12.55 21.23 -13.74
C LEU A 119 12.67 21.04 -12.21
N PHE A 120 13.89 20.84 -11.68
CA PHE A 120 14.09 20.44 -10.28
C PHE A 120 14.83 21.50 -9.45
N THR A 121 15.94 22.04 -9.94
CA THR A 121 16.72 23.07 -9.22
C THR A 121 17.60 23.88 -10.15
N ASP A 122 17.73 25.17 -9.85
CA ASP A 122 18.62 26.10 -10.56
C ASP A 122 20.07 26.04 -10.03
N THR A 123 20.34 25.30 -8.95
CA THR A 123 21.69 25.15 -8.39
C THR A 123 22.45 24.04 -9.09
N ALA A 124 23.58 24.37 -9.72
CA ALA A 124 24.47 23.38 -10.32
C ALA A 124 25.45 22.81 -9.29
N ALA A 125 25.84 21.55 -9.47
CA ALA A 125 26.94 20.95 -8.75
C ALA A 125 28.18 20.89 -9.65
N TYR A 126 29.31 21.31 -9.10
CA TYR A 126 30.64 21.09 -9.66
C TYR A 126 31.42 20.16 -8.74
N PHE A 127 32.22 19.29 -9.32
CA PHE A 127 33.05 18.35 -8.58
C PHE A 127 34.52 18.59 -8.88
N LEU A 128 35.26 19.05 -7.86
CA LEU A 128 36.70 19.25 -7.94
C LEU A 128 37.41 17.99 -7.45
N THR A 129 38.40 17.52 -8.22
CA THR A 129 39.25 16.38 -7.87
C THR A 129 40.70 16.62 -8.33
N TRP A 130 41.57 15.64 -8.15
CA TRP A 130 42.99 15.73 -8.49
C TRP A 130 43.50 14.50 -9.26
N ASN A 131 44.18 14.74 -10.37
CA ASN A 131 44.81 13.76 -11.26
C ASN A 131 46.09 14.32 -11.89
N ASN A 132 47.22 13.64 -11.75
CA ASN A 132 48.48 13.99 -12.42
C ASN A 132 48.87 13.02 -13.55
N LEU A 133 48.02 12.05 -13.89
CA LEU A 133 48.33 11.02 -14.90
C LEU A 133 48.08 11.50 -16.34
N VAL A 134 47.20 12.49 -16.51
CA VAL A 134 46.84 13.06 -17.81
C VAL A 134 46.84 14.59 -17.75
N PRO A 135 47.11 15.29 -18.87
CA PRO A 135 46.92 16.73 -18.95
C PRO A 135 45.47 17.09 -18.64
N ASN A 136 45.26 18.01 -17.70
CA ASN A 136 43.94 18.44 -17.28
C ASN A 136 43.47 19.67 -18.07
N LEU A 137 42.15 19.83 -18.22
CA LEU A 137 41.58 20.96 -18.93
C LEU A 137 41.83 22.27 -18.16
N ARG A 138 42.38 23.26 -18.84
CA ARG A 138 42.84 24.54 -18.27
C ARG A 138 42.53 25.69 -19.19
N TYR A 139 42.30 26.85 -18.59
CA TYR A 139 42.47 28.10 -19.30
C TYR A 139 43.95 28.44 -19.41
N GLN A 140 44.43 28.62 -20.63
CA GLN A 140 45.79 29.09 -20.89
C GLN A 140 45.87 30.60 -20.61
N ASN A 141 46.76 31.01 -19.72
CA ASN A 141 46.99 32.42 -19.41
C ASN A 141 47.80 33.07 -20.56
N THR A 142 47.07 33.66 -21.51
CA THR A 142 47.61 34.13 -22.79
C THR A 142 47.87 35.63 -22.75
N PRO A 143 49.08 36.10 -23.09
CA PRO A 143 49.35 37.53 -23.19
C PRO A 143 48.42 38.21 -24.21
N ASN A 144 47.76 39.29 -23.80
CA ASN A 144 46.90 40.09 -24.67
C ASN A 144 47.75 41.09 -25.47
N ASN A 145 48.25 40.68 -26.63
CA ASN A 145 49.11 41.49 -27.48
C ASN A 145 48.30 42.22 -28.56
N LEU A 146 48.21 43.56 -28.46
CA LEU A 146 47.45 44.40 -29.39
C LEU A 146 48.21 44.78 -30.68
N THR A 147 49.43 44.26 -30.90
CA THR A 147 50.22 44.57 -32.10
C THR A 147 49.51 44.07 -33.35
N ALA A 148 49.39 44.95 -34.36
CA ALA A 148 48.69 44.67 -35.62
C ALA A 148 47.28 44.08 -35.40
N ALA A 149 46.50 44.69 -34.50
CA ALA A 149 45.10 44.33 -34.31
C ALA A 149 44.27 44.68 -35.57
N PRO A 150 43.30 43.83 -35.95
CA PRO A 150 42.33 44.18 -36.99
C PRO A 150 41.42 45.35 -36.54
N PRO A 151 40.58 45.91 -37.42
CA PRO A 151 39.58 46.90 -37.01
C PRO A 151 38.72 46.39 -35.85
N ALA A 152 38.36 47.29 -34.93
CA ALA A 152 37.54 46.94 -33.77
C ALA A 152 36.15 46.50 -34.20
N GLU A 153 35.65 45.42 -33.59
CA GLU A 153 34.27 44.98 -33.72
C GLU A 153 33.34 46.07 -33.18
N THR A 154 32.36 46.48 -33.98
CA THR A 154 31.47 47.60 -33.63
C THR A 154 30.29 47.17 -32.76
N PHE A 155 29.81 45.94 -32.95
CA PHE A 155 28.75 45.33 -32.17
C PHE A 155 28.87 43.81 -32.19
N PHE A 156 28.10 43.15 -31.33
CA PHE A 156 27.88 41.71 -31.39
C PHE A 156 26.39 41.41 -31.22
N ARG A 157 25.94 40.22 -31.61
CA ARG A 157 24.55 39.82 -31.38
C ARG A 157 24.39 39.30 -29.96
N GLN A 158 23.80 40.11 -29.09
CA GLN A 158 23.42 39.68 -27.75
C GLN A 158 22.12 38.89 -27.81
N THR A 159 22.07 37.77 -27.09
CA THR A 159 20.84 37.00 -26.86
C THR A 159 20.43 37.13 -25.40
N SER A 160 19.22 37.64 -25.16
CA SER A 160 18.57 37.62 -23.85
C SER A 160 17.47 36.57 -23.88
N PHE A 161 17.44 35.67 -22.90
CA PHE A 161 16.47 34.59 -22.79
C PHE A 161 15.77 34.65 -21.43
N TRP A 162 14.44 34.52 -21.43
CA TRP A 162 13.62 34.54 -20.23
C TRP A 162 12.71 33.31 -20.22
N ALA A 163 12.98 32.37 -19.31
CA ALA A 163 12.05 31.31 -18.96
C ALA A 163 10.97 31.86 -18.03
N VAL A 164 9.70 31.62 -18.35
CA VAL A 164 8.57 32.02 -17.51
C VAL A 164 8.13 30.83 -16.66
N ASN A 165 7.92 31.05 -15.36
CA ASN A 165 7.81 29.95 -14.40
C ASN A 165 6.79 30.22 -13.28
N ASN A 166 5.61 30.74 -13.63
CA ASN A 166 4.58 31.05 -12.63
C ASN A 166 3.66 29.87 -12.33
N GLN A 167 3.45 28.97 -13.29
CA GLN A 167 2.52 27.85 -13.19
C GLN A 167 3.10 26.59 -13.82
N PHE A 168 2.61 25.44 -13.38
CA PHE A 168 2.94 24.15 -13.99
C PHE A 168 1.98 23.85 -15.15
N ASN A 169 2.51 23.53 -16.32
CA ASN A 169 1.79 22.91 -17.41
C ASN A 169 2.09 21.41 -17.40
N ALA A 170 1.04 20.61 -17.24
CA ALA A 170 1.18 19.17 -17.11
C ALA A 170 1.31 18.44 -18.47
N GLY A 171 1.37 19.15 -19.60
CA GLY A 171 1.65 18.57 -20.93
C GLY A 171 0.41 18.18 -21.74
N VAL A 172 0.56 17.30 -22.73
CA VAL A 172 -0.54 16.84 -23.59
C VAL A 172 -1.29 15.65 -22.95
N PRO A 173 -2.61 15.75 -22.72
CA PRO A 173 -3.40 14.63 -22.20
C PRO A 173 -3.86 13.68 -23.31
N PHE A 174 -4.33 12.50 -22.93
CA PHE A 174 -5.20 11.67 -23.75
C PHE A 174 -6.63 11.68 -23.20
N ALA A 175 -7.62 11.46 -24.07
CA ALA A 175 -9.03 11.54 -23.69
C ALA A 175 -9.54 10.25 -23.03
N TYR A 176 -10.24 10.40 -21.90
CA TYR A 176 -11.07 9.39 -21.26
C TYR A 176 -12.51 9.92 -21.11
N GLN A 177 -13.52 9.04 -20.94
CA GLN A 177 -14.97 9.31 -20.85
C GLN A 177 -15.40 10.80 -20.84
N GLY A 178 -16.08 11.24 -21.90
CA GLY A 178 -16.59 12.62 -21.98
C GLY A 178 -15.51 13.69 -22.14
N ASN A 179 -14.33 13.34 -22.66
CA ASN A 179 -13.17 14.21 -22.87
C ASN A 179 -12.46 14.65 -21.58
N THR A 180 -12.54 13.84 -20.52
CA THR A 180 -11.74 14.02 -19.30
C THR A 180 -10.26 13.84 -19.64
N PRO A 181 -9.41 14.86 -19.45
CA PRO A 181 -8.01 14.79 -19.85
C PRO A 181 -7.18 14.04 -18.80
N LEU A 182 -6.59 12.90 -19.19
CA LEU A 182 -5.64 12.13 -18.38
C LEU A 182 -4.22 12.24 -18.93
N ARG A 183 -3.21 12.07 -18.07
CA ARG A 183 -1.80 12.27 -18.40
C ARG A 183 -0.98 11.08 -17.94
N PHE A 184 -0.08 10.60 -18.78
CA PHE A 184 0.88 9.59 -18.38
C PHE A 184 1.76 10.09 -17.22
N ALA A 185 2.28 9.16 -16.42
CA ALA A 185 3.25 9.51 -15.37
C ALA A 185 4.64 9.81 -15.95
N GLY A 186 4.90 9.45 -17.22
CA GLY A 186 6.09 9.88 -17.94
C GLY A 186 6.07 11.36 -18.28
N PHE A 187 7.24 11.96 -18.52
CA PHE A 187 7.34 13.37 -18.91
C PHE A 187 6.88 13.53 -20.37
N GLY A 188 5.81 14.30 -20.56
CA GLY A 188 5.13 14.43 -21.84
C GLY A 188 5.49 15.68 -22.65
N ALA A 189 5.00 15.71 -23.89
CA ALA A 189 5.08 16.89 -24.76
C ALA A 189 4.53 18.14 -24.06
N CYS A 190 5.30 19.23 -24.16
CA CYS A 190 4.94 20.53 -23.63
C CYS A 190 4.74 20.57 -22.10
N GLU A 191 5.24 19.57 -21.36
CA GLU A 191 5.24 19.56 -19.90
C GLU A 191 6.34 20.45 -19.32
N GLY A 192 6.04 21.16 -18.22
CA GLY A 192 7.00 21.97 -17.48
C GLY A 192 6.41 23.30 -17.01
N PHE A 193 7.26 24.23 -16.60
CA PHE A 193 6.82 25.51 -16.04
C PHE A 193 6.60 26.56 -17.12
N VAL A 194 5.52 27.32 -16.98
CA VAL A 194 5.04 28.35 -17.90
C VAL A 194 4.54 29.59 -17.15
N GLY A 195 4.19 30.64 -17.87
CA GLY A 195 3.52 31.82 -17.34
C GLY A 195 2.08 31.56 -16.87
N THR A 196 1.44 32.62 -16.40
CA THR A 196 0.02 32.62 -16.05
C THR A 196 -0.86 32.39 -17.29
N ASN A 197 -2.06 31.86 -17.09
CA ASN A 197 -3.06 31.72 -18.15
C ASN A 197 -3.36 33.06 -18.84
N ILE A 198 -3.42 33.01 -20.17
CA ILE A 198 -3.91 34.05 -21.07
C ILE A 198 -5.20 33.51 -21.68
N ALA A 199 -6.35 33.90 -21.12
CA ALA A 199 -7.66 33.50 -21.62
C ALA A 199 -8.05 34.28 -22.88
N ALA A 200 -9.07 33.82 -23.60
CA ALA A 200 -9.64 34.49 -24.76
C ALA A 200 -9.92 35.98 -24.49
N GLY A 201 -9.41 36.86 -25.36
CA GLY A 201 -9.49 38.31 -25.23
C GLY A 201 -8.50 38.93 -24.24
N ALA A 202 -7.78 38.13 -23.45
CA ALA A 202 -6.77 38.62 -22.51
C ALA A 202 -5.41 38.83 -23.19
N THR A 203 -4.59 39.69 -22.59
CA THR A 203 -3.23 39.98 -23.03
C THR A 203 -2.28 39.89 -21.85
N GLN A 204 -1.17 39.18 -22.02
CA GLN A 204 -0.04 39.23 -21.11
C GLN A 204 1.09 40.05 -21.71
N THR A 205 1.77 40.85 -20.88
CA THR A 205 2.88 41.69 -21.31
C THR A 205 4.20 41.25 -20.68
N PHE A 206 5.28 41.39 -21.44
CA PHE A 206 6.64 41.05 -21.07
C PHE A 206 7.59 42.16 -21.51
N ASN A 207 8.71 42.33 -20.81
CA ASN A 207 9.69 43.35 -21.12
C ASN A 207 10.81 42.74 -21.97
N LEU A 208 10.97 43.23 -23.20
CA LEU A 208 12.12 42.94 -24.04
C LEU A 208 13.21 43.97 -23.76
N LEU A 209 14.12 43.64 -22.85
CA LEU A 209 15.23 44.52 -22.51
C LEU A 209 16.33 44.44 -23.58
N ALA A 210 16.65 45.59 -24.18
CA ALA A 210 17.70 45.77 -25.18
C ALA A 210 18.74 46.83 -24.74
N PRO A 211 19.35 46.72 -23.54
CA PRO A 211 20.31 47.71 -23.08
C PRO A 211 21.50 47.82 -24.04
N ASN A 212 22.00 49.04 -24.25
CA ASN A 212 23.16 49.33 -25.11
C ASN A 212 22.99 48.80 -26.55
N LEU A 213 21.78 48.96 -27.10
CA LEU A 213 21.50 48.74 -28.51
C LEU A 213 22.50 49.50 -29.40
N TYR A 214 23.09 48.83 -30.39
CA TYR A 214 23.91 49.50 -31.40
C TYR A 214 23.02 50.01 -32.53
N GLU A 215 22.62 51.28 -32.43
CA GLU A 215 21.60 51.90 -33.31
C GLU A 215 22.02 52.00 -34.79
N SER A 216 23.34 52.00 -35.07
CA SER A 216 23.87 52.08 -36.43
C SER A 216 23.98 50.72 -37.14
N ALA A 217 23.60 49.62 -36.50
CA ALA A 217 23.54 48.32 -37.16
C ALA A 217 22.52 48.32 -38.31
N THR A 218 22.88 47.68 -39.42
CA THR A 218 21.92 47.35 -40.48
C THR A 218 21.20 46.05 -40.13
N GLY A 219 19.86 46.06 -40.11
CA GLY A 219 19.04 44.86 -39.91
C GLY A 219 18.00 45.03 -38.81
N ASN A 220 17.47 43.89 -38.35
CA ASN A 220 16.42 43.81 -37.33
C ASN A 220 16.91 43.06 -36.08
N ALA A 221 16.21 43.28 -34.98
CA ALA A 221 16.28 42.41 -33.81
C ALA A 221 15.32 41.23 -34.02
N GLN A 222 15.73 40.04 -33.61
CA GLN A 222 14.90 38.86 -33.68
C GLN A 222 14.23 38.62 -32.32
N VAL A 223 12.90 38.47 -32.33
CA VAL A 223 12.12 38.06 -31.16
C VAL A 223 11.62 36.65 -31.40
N SER A 224 11.81 35.79 -30.40
CA SER A 224 11.25 34.44 -30.40
C SER A 224 10.47 34.19 -29.11
N LEU A 225 9.40 33.41 -29.17
CA LEU A 225 8.66 32.96 -28.00
C LEU A 225 8.05 31.58 -28.23
N LYS A 226 7.95 30.79 -27.16
CA LYS A 226 7.21 29.53 -27.15
C LYS A 226 5.97 29.68 -26.30
N VAL A 227 4.82 29.31 -26.86
CA VAL A 227 3.51 29.39 -26.23
C VAL A 227 2.90 28.00 -26.19
N VAL A 228 2.17 27.69 -25.13
CA VAL A 228 1.47 26.42 -24.93
C VAL A 228 -0.04 26.68 -24.87
N GLY A 229 -0.81 25.80 -25.52
CA GLY A 229 -2.24 25.68 -25.29
C GLY A 229 -2.50 24.91 -23.99
N ARG A 230 -3.49 25.35 -23.22
CA ARG A 230 -3.82 24.80 -21.90
C ARG A 230 -5.28 24.41 -21.77
N SER A 231 -5.98 24.37 -22.88
CA SER A 231 -7.34 23.90 -23.05
C SER A 231 -7.44 23.19 -24.40
N ASP A 232 -8.59 22.59 -24.67
CA ASP A 232 -8.87 21.97 -25.96
C ASP A 232 -10.38 22.04 -26.21
N ASN A 233 -10.77 22.50 -27.39
CA ASN A 233 -12.11 22.38 -27.92
C ASN A 233 -12.09 21.44 -29.13
N PRO A 234 -12.38 20.15 -28.95
CA PRO A 234 -12.24 19.15 -30.01
C PRO A 234 -13.24 19.35 -31.17
N LEU A 235 -14.24 20.23 -31.02
CA LEU A 235 -15.22 20.55 -32.07
C LEU A 235 -14.74 21.66 -33.01
N LEU A 236 -13.65 22.37 -32.67
CA LEU A 236 -13.16 23.50 -33.43
C LEU A 236 -11.72 23.25 -33.89
N PRO A 237 -11.45 23.22 -35.20
CA PRO A 237 -10.08 23.28 -35.67
C PRO A 237 -9.49 24.65 -35.34
N ASN A 238 -8.24 24.65 -34.90
CA ASN A 238 -7.46 25.80 -34.49
C ASN A 238 -8.16 26.61 -33.38
N ASP A 239 -8.53 25.92 -32.30
CA ASP A 239 -9.22 26.50 -31.15
C ASP A 239 -8.40 27.58 -30.43
N HIS A 240 -7.08 27.57 -30.58
CA HIS A 240 -6.17 28.60 -30.11
C HIS A 240 -5.76 29.59 -31.21
N THR A 241 -5.78 30.88 -30.89
CA THR A 241 -5.17 31.93 -31.72
C THR A 241 -4.41 32.90 -30.83
N ILE A 242 -3.12 33.06 -31.09
CA ILE A 242 -2.28 34.04 -30.40
C ILE A 242 -1.80 35.11 -31.37
N THR A 243 -1.70 36.35 -30.89
CA THR A 243 -1.03 37.44 -31.59
C THR A 243 0.07 38.02 -30.71
N ALA A 244 1.30 37.98 -31.21
CA ALA A 244 2.46 38.59 -30.58
C ALA A 244 2.71 39.98 -31.19
N SER A 245 2.75 40.99 -30.31
CA SER A 245 2.91 42.40 -30.68
C SER A 245 4.10 43.01 -29.95
N VAL A 246 4.82 43.94 -30.59
CA VAL A 246 5.87 44.74 -29.94
C VAL A 246 5.47 46.21 -30.00
N ASN A 247 5.41 46.86 -28.83
CA ASN A 247 4.91 48.23 -28.65
C ASN A 247 3.53 48.46 -29.32
N GLY A 248 2.66 47.45 -29.23
CA GLY A 248 1.31 47.47 -29.82
C GLY A 248 1.23 47.17 -31.32
N THR A 249 2.36 47.00 -32.02
CA THR A 249 2.38 46.60 -33.43
C THR A 249 2.43 45.07 -33.53
N PRO A 250 1.49 44.39 -34.21
CA PRO A 250 1.50 42.94 -34.36
C PRO A 250 2.58 42.47 -35.35
N TYR A 251 3.32 41.41 -35.00
CA TYR A 251 4.38 40.84 -35.84
C TYR A 251 4.17 39.37 -36.18
N ALA A 252 3.50 38.62 -35.31
CA ALA A 252 3.18 37.22 -35.56
C ALA A 252 1.78 36.90 -35.05
N THR A 253 1.04 36.14 -35.84
CA THR A 253 -0.21 35.51 -35.43
C THR A 253 -0.09 34.03 -35.71
N ALA A 254 -0.40 33.21 -34.72
CA ALA A 254 -0.34 31.76 -34.83
C ALA A 254 -1.63 31.14 -34.37
N THR A 255 -2.01 30.06 -35.04
CA THR A 255 -3.20 29.27 -34.71
C THR A 255 -2.78 27.82 -34.55
N TYR A 256 -3.25 27.14 -33.51
CA TYR A 256 -2.92 25.75 -33.22
C TYR A 256 -4.05 25.08 -32.43
N ASN A 257 -3.92 23.77 -32.18
CA ASN A 257 -4.96 22.95 -31.57
C ASN A 257 -4.57 22.46 -30.18
N GLY A 258 -5.54 22.49 -29.26
CA GLY A 258 -5.48 21.85 -27.97
C GLY A 258 -4.21 22.12 -27.16
N PHE A 259 -3.74 21.11 -26.45
CA PHE A 259 -2.60 21.21 -25.53
C PHE A 259 -1.21 21.27 -26.20
N SER A 260 -1.15 21.58 -27.49
CA SER A 260 0.12 21.68 -28.23
C SER A 260 0.91 22.93 -27.84
N CYS A 261 2.20 22.93 -28.16
CA CYS A 261 3.07 24.10 -28.01
C CYS A 261 3.63 24.54 -29.36
N THR A 262 3.68 25.86 -29.55
CA THR A 262 4.14 26.48 -30.79
C THR A 262 5.25 27.48 -30.49
N GLU A 263 6.25 27.54 -31.36
CA GLU A 263 7.30 28.54 -31.33
C GLU A 263 7.07 29.55 -32.46
N GLN A 264 7.15 30.84 -32.11
CA GLN A 264 7.04 31.95 -33.05
C GLN A 264 8.36 32.72 -33.05
N THR A 265 8.90 32.98 -34.24
CA THR A 265 10.08 33.82 -34.43
C THR A 265 9.79 34.86 -35.49
N PHE A 266 10.07 36.13 -35.19
CA PHE A 266 9.83 37.25 -36.09
C PHE A 266 10.88 38.35 -35.92
N GLU A 267 11.04 39.15 -36.96
CA GLU A 267 12.02 40.25 -37.02
C GLU A 267 11.35 41.59 -36.72
N VAL A 268 11.94 42.35 -35.81
CA VAL A 268 11.44 43.64 -35.33
C VAL A 268 12.47 44.74 -35.66
N PRO A 269 12.06 45.85 -36.32
CA PRO A 269 12.96 46.95 -36.61
C PRO A 269 13.62 47.52 -35.35
N LEU A 270 14.93 47.79 -35.40
CA LEU A 270 15.69 48.35 -34.28
C LEU A 270 15.08 49.62 -33.67
N PRO A 271 14.43 50.54 -34.44
CA PRO A 271 13.75 51.70 -33.88
C PRO A 271 12.70 51.39 -32.80
N ALA A 272 12.13 50.17 -32.78
CA ALA A 272 11.18 49.76 -31.76
C ALA A 272 11.81 49.62 -30.36
N PHE A 273 13.14 49.55 -30.26
CA PHE A 273 13.90 49.37 -29.03
C PHE A 273 14.67 50.64 -28.59
N LEU A 274 14.46 51.77 -29.28
CA LEU A 274 15.03 53.05 -28.88
C LEU A 274 14.56 53.41 -27.47
N GLY A 275 15.49 53.70 -26.57
CA GLY A 275 15.21 53.85 -25.14
C GLY A 275 15.56 52.62 -24.28
N GLY A 276 16.15 51.57 -24.87
CA GLY A 276 16.76 50.46 -24.13
C GLY A 276 15.86 49.23 -23.94
N GLY A 277 14.68 49.20 -24.56
CA GLY A 277 13.79 48.04 -24.54
C GLY A 277 12.47 48.28 -25.27
N ALA A 278 11.63 47.25 -25.30
CA ALA A 278 10.28 47.29 -25.85
C ALA A 278 9.33 46.41 -25.04
N THR A 279 8.02 46.59 -25.21
CA THR A 279 7.00 45.73 -24.59
C THR A 279 6.55 44.68 -25.58
N LEU A 280 6.74 43.40 -25.23
CA LEU A 280 6.12 42.26 -25.91
C LEU A 280 4.75 42.00 -25.31
N SER A 281 3.70 42.04 -26.13
CA SER A 281 2.34 41.66 -25.74
C SER A 281 1.96 40.37 -26.44
N VAL A 282 1.46 39.38 -25.69
CA VAL A 282 0.88 38.15 -26.22
C VAL A 282 -0.61 38.18 -25.91
N THR A 283 -1.42 38.30 -26.95
CA THR A 283 -2.88 38.36 -26.86
C THR A 283 -3.48 37.04 -27.32
N SER A 284 -4.38 36.47 -26.52
CA SER A 284 -5.22 35.34 -26.93
C SER A 284 -6.47 35.88 -27.61
N SER A 285 -6.76 35.43 -28.82
CA SER A 285 -7.91 35.89 -29.61
C SER A 285 -8.67 34.75 -30.30
N GLY A 286 -8.54 33.52 -29.78
CA GLY A 286 -9.32 32.36 -30.20
C GLY A 286 -10.75 32.39 -29.64
N THR A 287 -11.37 31.22 -29.59
CA THR A 287 -12.77 31.07 -29.16
C THR A 287 -12.94 31.06 -27.63
N ASP A 288 -14.17 30.90 -27.12
CA ASP A 288 -14.49 30.98 -25.67
C ASP A 288 -13.72 29.98 -24.78
N ALA A 289 -13.06 28.98 -25.37
CA ALA A 289 -12.22 28.01 -24.67
C ALA A 289 -10.70 28.23 -24.88
N ASP A 290 -10.26 29.37 -25.44
CA ASP A 290 -8.85 29.64 -25.74
C ASP A 290 -8.05 30.05 -24.49
N ILE A 291 -7.31 29.11 -23.90
CA ILE A 291 -6.41 29.37 -22.76
C ILE A 291 -4.99 29.03 -23.16
N ASN A 292 -4.10 30.03 -23.13
CA ASN A 292 -2.69 29.88 -23.48
C ASN A 292 -1.77 30.26 -22.32
N ALA A 293 -0.48 29.93 -22.43
CA ALA A 293 0.55 30.48 -21.57
C ALA A 293 1.89 30.57 -22.31
N VAL A 294 2.70 31.57 -22.01
CA VAL A 294 4.06 31.69 -22.55
C VAL A 294 5.02 30.83 -21.72
N ALA A 295 5.76 29.94 -22.35
CA ALA A 295 6.80 29.14 -21.70
C ALA A 295 8.11 29.93 -21.57
N TRP A 296 8.51 30.61 -22.64
CA TRP A 296 9.69 31.47 -22.67
C TRP A 296 9.62 32.48 -23.80
N TYR A 297 10.42 33.53 -23.70
CA TYR A 297 10.66 34.49 -24.77
C TYR A 297 12.14 34.88 -24.83
N ARG A 298 12.59 35.27 -26.02
CA ARG A 298 13.99 35.54 -26.35
C ARG A 298 14.08 36.77 -27.25
N LEU A 299 15.08 37.61 -26.99
CA LEU A 299 15.46 38.73 -27.86
C LEU A 299 16.91 38.53 -28.31
N GLN A 300 17.16 38.58 -29.62
CA GLN A 300 18.49 38.70 -30.17
C GLN A 300 18.65 40.03 -30.90
N TYR A 301 19.61 40.86 -30.51
CA TYR A 301 19.76 42.22 -31.03
C TYR A 301 21.24 42.62 -31.16
N PRO A 302 21.58 43.54 -32.07
CA PRO A 302 22.92 44.10 -32.16
C PRO A 302 23.18 45.00 -30.94
N ARG A 303 24.15 44.62 -30.13
CA ARG A 303 24.53 45.34 -28.91
C ARG A 303 25.94 45.92 -29.09
N SER A 304 26.12 47.17 -28.66
CA SER A 304 27.46 47.76 -28.60
C SER A 304 28.29 47.07 -27.52
N PHE A 305 29.61 47.20 -27.59
CA PHE A 305 30.51 46.72 -26.55
C PHE A 305 30.48 47.60 -25.28
N ASN A 306 29.31 48.11 -24.87
CA ASN A 306 29.11 48.77 -23.58
C ASN A 306 28.39 47.81 -22.61
N PHE A 307 29.04 47.48 -21.49
CA PHE A 307 28.59 46.43 -20.58
C PHE A 307 27.81 46.96 -19.36
N GLY A 308 27.45 48.24 -19.36
CA GLY A 308 26.43 48.80 -18.46
C GLY A 308 26.77 48.76 -16.97
N GLY A 309 28.04 48.78 -16.60
CA GLY A 309 28.54 48.69 -15.23
C GLY A 309 28.54 47.28 -14.64
N SER A 310 28.30 46.24 -15.45
CA SER A 310 28.33 44.85 -15.00
C SER A 310 29.74 44.47 -14.51
N SER A 311 29.84 43.61 -13.49
CA SER A 311 31.10 43.02 -13.00
C SER A 311 31.35 41.59 -13.50
N PHE A 312 30.33 41.01 -14.13
CA PHE A 312 30.38 39.72 -14.81
C PHE A 312 29.47 39.80 -16.04
N PHE A 313 29.97 39.47 -17.21
CA PHE A 313 29.19 39.54 -18.46
C PHE A 313 29.53 38.38 -19.38
N ASN A 314 28.51 37.66 -19.85
CA ASN A 314 28.65 36.59 -20.83
C ASN A 314 28.14 37.05 -22.20
N PHE A 315 28.87 36.70 -23.26
CA PHE A 315 28.47 37.00 -24.62
C PHE A 315 29.04 36.00 -25.61
N THR A 316 28.55 36.06 -26.84
CA THR A 316 29.04 35.21 -27.92
C THR A 316 29.45 36.03 -29.14
N LEU A 317 30.43 35.52 -29.89
CA LEU A 317 30.80 36.02 -31.20
C LEU A 317 30.53 34.93 -32.24
N SER A 318 30.10 35.33 -33.43
CA SER A 318 29.56 34.44 -34.48
C SER A 318 30.54 33.41 -35.02
N ASP A 319 31.84 33.66 -34.87
CA ASP A 319 32.89 32.87 -35.49
C ASP A 319 34.20 32.99 -34.69
N ASN A 320 35.14 32.11 -35.05
CA ASN A 320 36.41 31.93 -34.40
C ASN A 320 37.57 32.63 -35.15
N THR A 321 37.28 33.63 -35.98
CA THR A 321 38.31 34.42 -36.68
C THR A 321 39.05 35.36 -35.71
N GLU A 322 40.21 35.90 -36.11
CA GLU A 322 40.91 36.93 -35.32
C GLU A 322 40.03 38.18 -35.17
N LYS A 323 39.86 38.69 -33.94
CA LYS A 323 38.98 39.82 -33.64
C LYS A 323 39.62 40.80 -32.66
N TYR A 324 39.31 42.08 -32.81
CA TYR A 324 39.72 43.13 -31.88
C TYR A 324 38.49 43.73 -31.21
N LEU A 325 38.47 43.75 -29.88
CA LEU A 325 37.35 44.22 -29.07
C LEU A 325 37.77 45.45 -28.26
N GLU A 326 36.92 46.47 -28.26
CA GLU A 326 37.02 47.63 -27.37
C GLU A 326 35.75 47.68 -26.52
N ILE A 327 35.88 47.38 -25.22
CA ILE A 327 34.76 47.23 -24.31
C ILE A 327 34.71 48.42 -23.35
N ASP A 328 33.57 49.08 -23.30
CA ASP A 328 33.27 50.25 -22.48
C ASP A 328 32.37 49.89 -21.27
N ASN A 329 32.45 50.71 -20.22
CA ASN A 329 31.54 50.68 -19.07
C ASN A 329 31.37 49.28 -18.47
N PHE A 330 32.46 48.56 -18.26
CA PHE A 330 32.49 47.32 -17.48
C PHE A 330 33.11 47.64 -16.12
N ASN A 331 32.47 47.23 -15.03
CA ASN A 331 33.04 47.36 -13.69
C ASN A 331 34.08 46.27 -13.49
N GLY A 332 35.27 46.45 -14.06
CA GLY A 332 36.31 45.43 -14.17
C GLY A 332 37.38 45.42 -13.08
N GLY A 333 37.44 46.46 -12.24
CA GLY A 333 38.53 46.63 -11.28
C GLY A 333 39.89 46.90 -11.96
N ASP A 334 40.97 46.51 -11.28
CA ASP A 334 42.34 46.86 -11.72
C ASP A 334 42.86 45.92 -12.83
N ALA A 335 42.35 44.69 -12.91
CA ALA A 335 42.87 43.67 -13.81
C ALA A 335 41.76 42.75 -14.38
N PRO A 336 40.73 43.29 -15.06
CA PRO A 336 39.64 42.48 -15.61
C PRO A 336 40.17 41.44 -16.60
N VAL A 337 39.51 40.29 -16.62
CA VAL A 337 39.92 39.12 -17.39
C VAL A 337 38.80 38.64 -18.29
N LEU A 338 39.14 38.33 -19.53
CA LEU A 338 38.28 37.69 -20.50
C LEU A 338 38.64 36.21 -20.60
N TYR A 339 37.67 35.35 -20.30
CA TYR A 339 37.76 33.91 -20.51
C TYR A 339 37.10 33.54 -21.84
N ASP A 340 37.87 33.00 -22.77
CA ASP A 340 37.38 32.37 -24.00
C ASP A 340 37.22 30.88 -23.73
N GLN A 341 35.98 30.47 -23.42
CA GLN A 341 35.66 29.07 -23.12
C GLN A 341 35.75 28.19 -24.36
N THR A 342 35.51 28.73 -25.55
CA THR A 342 35.58 27.96 -26.80
C THR A 342 37.03 27.56 -27.11
N ASN A 343 37.99 28.45 -26.87
CA ASN A 343 39.41 28.21 -27.17
C ASN A 343 40.28 27.94 -25.94
N ASN A 344 39.67 27.86 -24.74
CA ASN A 344 40.35 27.69 -23.46
C ASN A 344 41.44 28.75 -23.19
N LEU A 345 41.16 30.03 -23.49
CA LEU A 345 42.09 31.13 -23.27
C LEU A 345 41.64 32.02 -22.10
N ARG A 346 42.61 32.59 -21.39
CA ARG A 346 42.43 33.62 -20.37
C ARG A 346 43.29 34.82 -20.75
N LEU A 347 42.66 35.94 -21.03
CA LEU A 347 43.34 37.18 -21.44
C LEU A 347 43.06 38.27 -20.42
N GLN A 348 44.11 38.92 -19.92
CA GLN A 348 43.96 40.14 -19.11
C GLN A 348 43.75 41.35 -20.03
N ALA A 349 42.83 42.24 -19.67
CA ALA A 349 42.56 43.44 -20.46
C ALA A 349 43.78 44.37 -20.55
N VAL A 350 43.94 45.04 -21.69
CA VAL A 350 44.73 46.28 -21.77
C VAL A 350 43.77 47.43 -21.52
N GLN A 351 43.97 48.17 -20.42
CA GLN A 351 43.13 49.31 -20.07
C GLN A 351 43.73 50.60 -20.64
N GLU A 352 43.01 51.26 -21.55
CA GLU A 352 43.47 52.51 -22.18
C GLU A 352 42.28 53.41 -22.51
N GLY A 353 42.33 54.68 -22.09
CA GLY A 353 41.29 55.67 -22.42
C GLY A 353 39.91 55.36 -21.85
N GLY A 354 39.84 54.60 -20.74
CA GLY A 354 38.58 54.14 -20.14
C GLY A 354 37.98 52.88 -20.77
N LEU A 355 38.63 52.32 -21.80
CA LEU A 355 38.21 51.11 -22.51
C LEU A 355 39.06 49.90 -22.08
N LEU A 356 38.43 48.72 -22.13
CA LEU A 356 39.10 47.43 -22.01
C LEU A 356 39.32 46.86 -23.42
N LYS A 357 40.57 46.67 -23.80
CA LYS A 357 40.96 46.25 -25.16
C LYS A 357 41.43 44.80 -25.17
N PHE A 358 40.96 44.04 -26.15
CA PHE A 358 41.35 42.63 -26.34
C PHE A 358 41.60 42.31 -27.81
N LYS A 359 42.74 41.68 -28.12
CA LYS A 359 42.96 41.02 -29.40
C LYS A 359 42.76 39.51 -29.23
N LEU A 360 41.66 38.98 -29.77
CA LEU A 360 41.36 37.56 -29.76
C LEU A 360 42.10 36.85 -30.90
N PRO A 361 42.98 35.88 -30.61
CA PRO A 361 43.67 35.13 -31.66
C PRO A 361 42.69 34.21 -32.39
N GLU A 362 42.98 33.90 -33.65
CA GLU A 362 42.24 32.92 -34.45
C GLU A 362 42.16 31.55 -33.75
N GLY A 363 40.98 30.93 -33.73
CA GLY A 363 40.75 29.61 -33.16
C GLY A 363 40.25 28.60 -34.21
N THR A 364 40.21 27.32 -33.86
CA THR A 364 39.81 26.23 -34.77
C THR A 364 38.62 25.43 -34.21
N PRO A 365 37.55 25.18 -35.00
CA PRO A 365 37.34 25.64 -36.38
C PRO A 365 36.95 27.12 -36.44
N LEU A 366 37.25 27.78 -37.57
CA LEU A 366 36.94 29.21 -37.79
C LEU A 366 35.46 29.54 -37.72
N THR A 367 34.58 28.59 -37.99
CA THR A 367 33.13 28.77 -37.97
C THR A 367 32.49 28.55 -36.60
N ALA A 368 33.27 28.17 -35.58
CA ALA A 368 32.72 27.95 -34.25
C ALA A 368 32.33 29.28 -33.59
N THR A 369 31.13 29.32 -33.00
CA THR A 369 30.72 30.41 -32.10
C THR A 369 31.66 30.46 -30.89
N ARG A 370 32.22 31.64 -30.61
CA ARG A 370 33.02 31.86 -29.40
C ARG A 370 32.13 32.19 -28.20
N ASN A 371 32.28 31.47 -27.10
CA ASN A 371 31.63 31.76 -25.82
C ASN A 371 32.63 32.47 -24.89
N LEU A 372 32.28 33.69 -24.48
CA LEU A 372 33.17 34.60 -23.78
C LEU A 372 32.57 35.06 -22.45
N TYR A 373 33.42 35.15 -21.42
CA TYR A 373 33.05 35.65 -20.10
C TYR A 373 34.04 36.73 -19.67
N LEU A 374 33.57 37.97 -19.58
CA LEU A 374 34.35 39.07 -19.02
C LEU A 374 34.04 39.19 -17.53
N VAL A 375 35.07 39.18 -16.71
CA VAL A 375 34.93 39.15 -15.25
C VAL A 375 35.80 40.21 -14.57
N ASN A 376 35.27 40.77 -13.49
CA ASN A 376 36.01 41.55 -12.52
C ASN A 376 36.79 40.60 -11.60
N THR A 377 38.06 40.92 -11.36
CA THR A 377 38.95 40.09 -10.52
C THR A 377 39.25 40.69 -9.16
N ASN A 378 38.61 41.79 -8.78
CA ASN A 378 38.72 42.35 -7.43
C ASN A 378 38.01 41.42 -6.43
N PRO A 379 38.51 41.30 -5.19
CA PRO A 379 37.95 40.37 -4.20
C PRO A 379 36.44 40.51 -3.96
N ASP A 380 35.89 41.73 -3.99
CA ASP A 380 34.47 42.00 -3.74
C ASP A 380 33.53 41.49 -4.86
N ALA A 381 34.06 41.19 -6.05
CA ALA A 381 33.31 40.67 -7.20
C ALA A 381 33.47 39.15 -7.39
N ILE A 382 34.26 38.49 -6.53
CA ILE A 382 34.58 37.06 -6.61
C ILE A 382 33.82 36.31 -5.53
N THR A 383 33.19 35.19 -5.90
CA THR A 383 32.66 34.26 -4.91
C THR A 383 33.80 33.41 -4.33
N LEU A 384 34.25 33.79 -3.13
CA LEU A 384 35.34 33.10 -2.43
C LEU A 384 34.85 31.86 -1.67
N LEU A 385 35.40 30.70 -1.99
CA LEU A 385 35.06 29.40 -1.40
C LEU A 385 36.09 29.01 -0.34
N ASN A 386 35.90 29.49 0.89
CA ASN A 386 36.81 29.22 2.02
C ASN A 386 36.62 27.84 2.66
N THR A 387 35.46 27.23 2.44
CA THR A 387 35.12 25.91 2.99
C THR A 387 34.62 25.04 1.85
N LEU A 388 35.12 23.81 1.82
CA LEU A 388 34.85 22.84 0.77
C LEU A 388 34.23 21.58 1.40
N GLN A 389 33.17 21.07 0.79
CA GLN A 389 32.52 19.84 1.23
C GLN A 389 33.09 18.66 0.46
N THR A 390 33.80 17.76 1.14
CA THR A 390 34.22 16.49 0.56
C THR A 390 33.00 15.61 0.27
N VAL A 391 33.05 14.88 -0.83
CA VAL A 391 32.05 13.88 -1.21
C VAL A 391 32.78 12.59 -1.53
N ASP A 392 32.39 11.53 -0.86
CA ASP A 392 32.85 10.19 -1.15
C ASP A 392 31.87 9.53 -2.11
N PHE A 393 32.42 8.79 -3.07
CA PHE A 393 31.65 8.00 -4.00
C PHE A 393 31.82 6.52 -3.67
N THR A 394 30.74 5.89 -3.24
CA THR A 394 30.67 4.44 -3.08
C THR A 394 30.89 3.80 -4.44
N ASN A 395 31.94 2.98 -4.54
CA ASN A 395 32.19 2.20 -5.74
C ASN A 395 31.23 1.01 -5.81
N PHE A 396 30.09 1.18 -6.48
CA PHE A 396 29.08 0.12 -6.65
C PHE A 396 29.53 -1.03 -7.58
N SER A 397 30.71 -0.95 -8.21
CA SER A 397 31.31 -2.11 -8.90
C SER A 397 31.96 -3.11 -7.93
N ASN A 398 32.29 -2.68 -6.70
CA ASN A 398 32.88 -3.54 -5.69
C ASN A 398 31.80 -4.46 -5.07
N PRO A 399 32.01 -5.79 -5.01
CA PRO A 399 31.01 -6.73 -4.48
C PRO A 399 30.44 -6.42 -3.09
N PRO A 400 31.21 -5.88 -2.11
CA PRO A 400 30.67 -5.50 -0.80
C PRO A 400 29.61 -4.39 -0.82
N ASN A 401 29.51 -3.62 -1.91
CA ASN A 401 28.53 -2.54 -2.08
C ASN A 401 27.34 -2.98 -2.96
N GLN A 402 27.20 -4.28 -3.23
CA GLN A 402 26.12 -4.86 -4.01
C GLN A 402 25.17 -5.62 -3.10
N GLY A 403 23.89 -5.71 -3.48
CA GLY A 403 22.87 -6.41 -2.70
C GLY A 403 21.72 -6.91 -3.56
N ASN A 404 21.05 -7.98 -3.14
CA ASN A 404 19.81 -8.43 -3.78
C ASN A 404 18.57 -7.70 -3.21
N PHE A 405 18.72 -7.01 -2.08
CA PHE A 405 17.72 -6.13 -1.50
C PHE A 405 18.35 -4.74 -1.29
N VAL A 406 17.83 -3.71 -1.93
CA VAL A 406 18.38 -2.35 -1.85
C VAL A 406 17.40 -1.43 -1.14
N ILE A 407 17.86 -0.76 -0.09
CA ILE A 407 17.13 0.30 0.61
C ILE A 407 17.66 1.64 0.12
N ILE A 408 16.84 2.40 -0.61
CA ILE A 408 17.16 3.78 -1.00
C ILE A 408 16.45 4.71 -0.02
N THR A 409 17.22 5.51 0.73
CA THR A 409 16.68 6.35 1.81
C THR A 409 17.38 7.70 1.93
N HIS A 410 16.87 8.57 2.79
CA HIS A 410 17.45 9.88 3.08
C HIS A 410 18.19 9.87 4.42
N PRO A 411 19.36 10.52 4.56
CA PRO A 411 20.12 10.54 5.82
C PRO A 411 19.32 11.00 7.05
N ALA A 412 18.33 11.88 6.85
CA ALA A 412 17.42 12.33 7.91
C ALA A 412 16.65 11.20 8.61
N LEU A 413 16.40 10.07 7.93
CA LEU A 413 15.70 8.91 8.51
C LEU A 413 16.63 7.98 9.30
N ALA A 414 17.95 8.10 9.09
CA ALA A 414 18.98 7.39 9.86
C ALA A 414 19.43 8.17 11.11
N ALA A 415 18.94 9.40 11.30
CA ALA A 415 19.31 10.26 12.42
C ALA A 415 18.67 9.80 13.74
N GLY A 416 19.35 10.05 14.86
CA GLY A 416 18.88 9.71 16.21
C GLY A 416 19.87 8.84 16.99
N ALA A 417 19.49 8.46 18.22
CA ALA A 417 20.33 7.62 19.09
C ALA A 417 20.44 6.16 18.59
N ALA A 418 19.38 5.65 17.95
CA ALA A 418 19.37 4.39 17.24
C ALA A 418 19.07 4.66 15.76
N ASN A 419 19.89 4.13 14.86
CA ASN A 419 19.69 4.28 13.42
C ASN A 419 18.60 3.31 12.95
N ALA A 420 17.36 3.80 12.86
CA ALA A 420 16.19 3.00 12.48
C ALA A 420 16.35 2.34 11.09
N VAL A 421 17.03 3.01 10.15
CA VAL A 421 17.34 2.44 8.81
C VAL A 421 18.25 1.23 8.94
N GLU A 422 19.30 1.31 9.76
CA GLU A 422 20.23 0.19 9.94
C GLU A 422 19.59 -0.96 10.73
N THR A 423 18.72 -0.67 11.71
CA THR A 423 17.89 -1.69 12.37
C THR A 423 17.02 -2.43 11.34
N TYR A 424 16.39 -1.71 10.42
CA TYR A 424 15.61 -2.28 9.33
C TYR A 424 16.46 -3.17 8.43
N ALA A 425 17.61 -2.67 7.99
CA ALA A 425 18.54 -3.42 7.14
C ALA A 425 19.01 -4.70 7.83
N ASN A 426 19.35 -4.64 9.13
CA ASN A 426 19.76 -5.79 9.92
C ASN A 426 18.65 -6.83 10.07
N TYR A 427 17.40 -6.39 10.22
CA TYR A 427 16.27 -7.32 10.20
C TYR A 427 16.22 -8.09 8.88
N ARG A 428 16.26 -7.40 7.73
CA ARG A 428 16.26 -8.04 6.40
C ARG A 428 17.49 -8.93 6.13
N ARG A 429 18.63 -8.64 6.75
CA ARG A 429 19.81 -9.54 6.72
C ARG A 429 19.65 -10.78 7.61
N SER A 430 18.82 -10.72 8.63
CA SER A 430 18.62 -11.82 9.57
C SER A 430 17.88 -13.00 8.92
N ALA A 431 17.97 -14.17 9.55
CA ALA A 431 17.22 -15.35 9.10
C ALA A 431 15.70 -15.13 9.11
N GLN A 432 15.20 -14.39 10.11
CA GLN A 432 13.77 -14.06 10.22
C GLN A 432 13.31 -13.09 9.13
N GLY A 433 14.16 -12.12 8.76
CA GLY A 433 13.83 -11.15 7.71
C GLY A 433 14.19 -11.57 6.29
N GLY A 434 14.60 -12.83 6.07
CA GLY A 434 14.76 -13.42 4.73
C GLY A 434 16.19 -13.67 4.24
N ASN A 435 17.22 -13.48 5.09
CA ASN A 435 18.65 -13.65 4.74
C ASN A 435 19.09 -12.84 3.50
N TYR A 436 18.54 -11.64 3.31
CA TYR A 436 18.92 -10.81 2.17
C TYR A 436 20.33 -10.25 2.32
N ASN A 437 21.04 -10.10 1.20
CA ASN A 437 22.20 -9.23 1.15
C ASN A 437 21.69 -7.79 0.95
N VAL A 438 21.55 -7.07 2.07
CA VAL A 438 20.96 -5.74 2.10
C VAL A 438 22.01 -4.65 1.90
N GLN A 439 21.81 -3.85 0.86
CA GLN A 439 22.57 -2.62 0.62
C GLN A 439 21.71 -1.39 0.96
N VAL A 440 22.17 -0.58 1.93
CA VAL A 440 21.59 0.73 2.21
C VAL A 440 22.30 1.77 1.34
N VAL A 441 21.52 2.61 0.66
CA VAL A 441 22.03 3.65 -0.24
C VAL A 441 21.32 4.96 0.07
N TYR A 442 22.11 6.01 0.32
CA TYR A 442 21.55 7.32 0.58
C TYR A 442 21.28 8.07 -0.73
N ILE A 443 20.09 8.64 -0.84
CA ILE A 443 19.63 9.30 -2.06
C ILE A 443 20.49 10.51 -2.46
N ASP A 444 21.09 11.22 -1.48
CA ASP A 444 21.99 12.34 -1.77
C ASP A 444 23.26 11.91 -2.51
N GLU A 445 23.75 10.69 -2.24
CA GLU A 445 24.84 10.09 -2.98
C GLU A 445 24.42 9.77 -4.41
N LEU A 446 23.21 9.23 -4.59
CA LEU A 446 22.66 8.95 -5.92
C LEU A 446 22.48 10.22 -6.75
N TYR A 447 22.08 11.35 -6.14
CA TYR A 447 22.06 12.62 -6.85
C TYR A 447 23.45 12.95 -7.41
N ASN A 448 24.49 12.85 -6.57
CA ASN A 448 25.85 13.17 -6.98
C ASN A 448 26.38 12.20 -8.06
N GLN A 449 26.15 10.90 -7.90
CA GLN A 449 26.70 9.87 -8.78
C GLN A 449 25.94 9.68 -10.08
N PHE A 450 24.60 9.65 -10.02
CA PHE A 450 23.74 9.20 -11.13
C PHE A 450 22.86 10.32 -11.71
N ALA A 451 22.94 11.53 -11.16
CA ALA A 451 22.24 12.72 -11.67
C ALA A 451 23.09 14.00 -11.56
N PHE A 452 24.42 13.87 -11.66
CA PHE A 452 25.34 15.01 -11.73
C PHE A 452 25.29 16.00 -10.55
N GLY A 453 24.81 15.56 -9.39
CA GLY A 453 24.62 16.37 -8.19
C GLY A 453 23.32 17.18 -8.16
N ILE A 454 22.42 17.00 -9.13
CA ILE A 454 21.12 17.66 -9.22
C ILE A 454 20.17 17.04 -8.19
N ALA A 455 19.85 17.82 -7.15
CA ALA A 455 18.99 17.36 -6.08
C ALA A 455 17.58 17.02 -6.58
N LYS A 456 17.01 15.95 -6.03
CA LYS A 456 15.64 15.46 -6.30
C LYS A 456 15.39 15.00 -7.75
N HIS A 457 16.42 14.90 -8.59
CA HIS A 457 16.29 14.46 -9.97
C HIS A 457 16.00 12.94 -10.02
N PRO A 458 14.90 12.48 -10.66
CA PRO A 458 14.46 11.08 -10.57
C PRO A 458 15.35 10.09 -11.32
N LEU A 459 16.12 10.55 -12.33
CA LEU A 459 17.13 9.68 -12.97
C LEU A 459 18.23 9.22 -12.02
N SER A 460 18.44 9.87 -10.88
CA SER A 460 19.39 9.37 -9.86
C SER A 460 19.06 7.95 -9.41
N ILE A 461 17.77 7.64 -9.23
CA ILE A 461 17.30 6.32 -8.82
C ILE A 461 17.26 5.37 -10.02
N ARG A 462 16.67 5.81 -11.14
CA ARG A 462 16.53 4.95 -12.32
C ARG A 462 17.87 4.52 -12.89
N ASN A 463 18.81 5.45 -13.05
CA ASN A 463 20.13 5.14 -13.57
C ASN A 463 20.93 4.25 -12.62
N PHE A 464 20.75 4.43 -11.31
CA PHE A 464 21.34 3.54 -10.32
C PHE A 464 20.77 2.11 -10.42
N ILE A 465 19.45 1.95 -10.55
CA ILE A 465 18.81 0.64 -10.74
C ILE A 465 19.31 0.00 -12.05
N ASN A 466 19.35 0.77 -13.15
CA ASN A 466 19.90 0.31 -14.43
C ASN A 466 21.34 -0.17 -14.30
N TYR A 467 22.20 0.63 -13.63
CA TYR A 467 23.59 0.27 -13.38
C TYR A 467 23.69 -1.04 -12.57
N ALA A 468 22.91 -1.15 -11.49
CA ALA A 468 22.92 -2.33 -10.62
C ALA A 468 22.46 -3.59 -11.35
N VAL A 469 21.37 -3.50 -12.12
CA VAL A 469 20.85 -4.62 -12.94
C VAL A 469 21.87 -5.08 -13.98
N ASP A 470 22.57 -4.14 -14.62
CA ASP A 470 23.49 -4.45 -15.71
C ASP A 470 24.87 -4.93 -15.24
N ASN A 471 25.34 -4.49 -14.06
CA ASN A 471 26.75 -4.65 -13.65
C ASN A 471 26.98 -5.44 -12.36
N TRP A 472 25.97 -5.66 -11.51
CA TRP A 472 26.16 -6.44 -10.28
C TRP A 472 26.23 -7.93 -10.55
N GLN A 473 26.95 -8.67 -9.71
CA GLN A 473 27.05 -10.13 -9.83
C GLN A 473 25.68 -10.80 -9.67
N THR A 474 24.89 -10.27 -8.74
CA THR A 474 23.49 -10.63 -8.54
C THR A 474 22.68 -9.33 -8.66
N PRO A 475 21.85 -9.18 -9.71
CA PRO A 475 20.96 -8.04 -9.84
C PRO A 475 20.04 -7.89 -8.61
N PRO A 476 19.67 -6.65 -8.24
CA PRO A 476 18.71 -6.45 -7.17
C PRO A 476 17.37 -7.10 -7.52
N GLN A 477 16.82 -7.86 -6.57
CA GLN A 477 15.48 -8.43 -6.65
C GLN A 477 14.44 -7.42 -6.17
N TYR A 478 14.79 -6.70 -5.10
CA TYR A 478 13.92 -5.78 -4.40
C TYR A 478 14.57 -4.40 -4.24
N VAL A 479 13.79 -3.35 -4.46
CA VAL A 479 14.14 -1.96 -4.12
C VAL A 479 13.08 -1.41 -3.19
N LEU A 480 13.48 -1.09 -1.97
CA LEU A 480 12.66 -0.36 -1.00
C LEU A 480 13.02 1.13 -1.07
N LEU A 481 12.04 1.96 -1.44
CA LEU A 481 12.12 3.40 -1.26
C LEU A 481 11.67 3.73 0.17
N LEU A 482 12.64 3.95 1.07
CA LEU A 482 12.35 4.27 2.47
C LEU A 482 12.39 5.79 2.64
N GLY A 483 11.23 6.42 2.53
CA GLY A 483 11.05 7.85 2.75
C GLY A 483 9.87 8.46 1.98
N LYS A 484 9.33 9.55 2.50
CA LYS A 484 8.30 10.37 1.84
C LYS A 484 8.80 10.88 0.48
N GLY A 485 7.98 10.70 -0.55
CA GLY A 485 8.17 11.32 -1.86
C GLY A 485 7.18 12.47 -2.06
N ILE A 486 7.57 13.48 -2.86
CA ILE A 486 6.71 14.57 -3.30
C ILE A 486 6.96 14.85 -4.78
N THR A 487 5.91 15.14 -5.54
CA THR A 487 6.02 15.45 -6.97
C THR A 487 6.71 16.78 -7.25
N TYR A 488 7.48 16.85 -8.33
CA TYR A 488 8.36 17.99 -8.59
C TYR A 488 7.62 19.31 -8.84
N ASN A 489 6.40 19.25 -9.39
CA ASN A 489 5.52 20.42 -9.58
C ASN A 489 5.11 21.08 -8.25
N GLN A 490 5.12 20.34 -7.12
CA GLN A 490 4.86 20.88 -5.79
C GLN A 490 6.14 21.43 -5.15
N THR A 491 7.30 20.83 -5.42
CA THR A 491 8.58 21.21 -4.78
C THR A 491 9.24 22.47 -5.37
N THR A 492 9.07 22.72 -6.67
CA THR A 492 9.87 23.74 -7.40
C THR A 492 9.67 25.17 -6.87
N PHE A 493 8.48 25.49 -6.37
CA PHE A 493 8.13 26.82 -5.84
C PHE A 493 7.93 26.84 -4.33
N ASN A 494 8.22 25.73 -3.65
CA ASN A 494 7.92 25.59 -2.24
C ASN A 494 9.07 24.88 -1.52
N THR A 495 9.91 25.66 -0.84
CA THR A 495 11.05 25.17 -0.07
C THR A 495 10.64 24.14 1.00
N ALA A 496 9.47 24.29 1.62
CA ALA A 496 9.00 23.33 2.61
C ALA A 496 8.64 21.98 1.97
N ALA A 497 7.96 21.99 0.82
CA ALA A 497 7.72 20.78 0.04
C ALA A 497 9.02 20.16 -0.50
N PHE A 498 9.97 20.98 -0.96
CA PHE A 498 11.28 20.53 -1.40
C PHE A 498 12.05 19.80 -0.29
N ASN A 499 12.03 20.34 0.94
CA ASN A 499 12.70 19.74 2.09
C ASN A 499 11.97 18.50 2.62
N ALA A 500 10.63 18.46 2.53
CA ALA A 500 9.82 17.29 2.92
C ALA A 500 9.93 16.12 1.91
N ASN A 501 10.41 16.37 0.68
CA ASN A 501 10.65 15.34 -0.32
C ASN A 501 11.93 14.57 0.00
N LEU A 502 11.86 13.53 0.82
CA LEU A 502 13.02 12.77 1.26
C LEU A 502 13.57 11.89 0.13
N VAL A 503 12.71 11.09 -0.52
CA VAL A 503 13.08 10.23 -1.65
C VAL A 503 12.12 10.50 -2.81
N PRO A 504 12.58 11.06 -3.95
CA PRO A 504 11.71 11.55 -5.01
C PRO A 504 10.93 10.42 -5.70
N THR A 505 9.88 10.81 -6.41
CA THR A 505 9.08 9.94 -7.30
C THR A 505 9.33 10.32 -8.78
N TYR A 506 8.85 9.52 -9.73
CA TYR A 506 8.93 9.84 -11.15
C TYR A 506 7.66 10.59 -11.63
N GLY A 507 7.85 11.73 -12.29
CA GLY A 507 6.81 12.43 -13.05
C GLY A 507 5.61 12.98 -12.28
N VAL A 508 4.60 13.42 -13.04
CA VAL A 508 3.30 13.94 -12.56
C VAL A 508 2.18 13.46 -13.50
N PRO A 509 1.36 12.46 -13.12
CA PRO A 509 1.25 11.87 -11.78
C PRO A 509 2.49 11.11 -11.30
N ALA A 510 2.60 10.93 -9.97
CA ALA A 510 3.70 10.21 -9.35
C ALA A 510 3.71 8.73 -9.77
N SER A 511 4.90 8.19 -10.03
CA SER A 511 5.11 6.77 -10.31
C SER A 511 6.45 6.28 -9.75
N ASP A 512 6.38 5.31 -8.83
CA ASP A 512 7.57 4.59 -8.41
C ASP A 512 7.89 3.42 -9.36
N VAL A 513 6.88 2.88 -10.06
CA VAL A 513 7.08 1.87 -11.12
C VAL A 513 8.03 2.39 -12.18
N LEU A 514 7.87 3.65 -12.61
CA LEU A 514 8.76 4.28 -13.57
C LEU A 514 10.16 4.56 -13.03
N LEU A 515 10.40 4.63 -11.72
CA LEU A 515 11.76 4.68 -11.18
C LEU A 515 12.51 3.35 -11.42
N ALA A 516 11.80 2.23 -11.44
CA ALA A 516 12.33 0.89 -11.70
C ALA A 516 12.28 0.47 -13.18
N ALA A 517 11.73 1.31 -14.06
CA ALA A 517 11.64 1.05 -15.49
C ALA A 517 12.99 1.27 -16.21
N ARG A 518 13.21 0.56 -17.31
CA ARG A 518 14.48 0.64 -18.05
C ARG A 518 14.71 2.03 -18.63
N ASN A 519 13.69 2.60 -19.25
CA ASN A 519 13.72 3.93 -19.86
C ASN A 519 12.28 4.46 -20.03
N ASN A 520 12.09 5.51 -20.83
CA ASN A 520 10.79 6.16 -21.00
C ASN A 520 9.82 5.40 -21.93
N THR A 521 10.31 4.44 -22.72
CA THR A 521 9.49 3.65 -23.66
C THR A 521 9.27 2.22 -23.16
N ASP A 522 10.24 1.62 -22.48
CA ASP A 522 10.10 0.36 -21.75
C ASP A 522 9.76 0.66 -20.29
N THR A 523 8.45 0.85 -20.05
CA THR A 523 7.90 1.34 -18.78
C THR A 523 7.57 0.22 -17.78
N ALA A 524 7.90 -1.04 -18.10
CA ALA A 524 7.72 -2.13 -17.15
C ALA A 524 8.86 -2.10 -16.11
N PRO A 525 8.57 -2.34 -14.82
CA PRO A 525 9.61 -2.34 -13.79
C PRO A 525 10.53 -3.55 -13.96
N GLN A 526 11.84 -3.32 -13.87
CA GLN A 526 12.87 -4.36 -13.94
C GLN A 526 13.06 -5.10 -12.61
N VAL A 527 12.77 -4.42 -11.51
CA VAL A 527 12.93 -4.91 -10.13
C VAL A 527 11.63 -4.69 -9.35
N ALA A 528 11.36 -5.54 -8.35
CA ALA A 528 10.18 -5.37 -7.52
C ALA A 528 10.39 -4.15 -6.60
N ILE A 529 9.51 -3.16 -6.69
CA ILE A 529 9.64 -1.89 -5.98
C ILE A 529 8.46 -1.63 -5.05
N GLY A 530 8.77 -1.13 -3.85
CA GLY A 530 7.79 -0.73 -2.84
C GLY A 530 8.31 0.49 -2.08
N ARG A 531 7.40 1.26 -1.48
CA ARG A 531 7.75 2.44 -0.68
C ARG A 531 7.24 2.32 0.74
N VAL A 532 8.03 2.77 1.71
CA VAL A 532 7.55 3.12 3.04
C VAL A 532 7.62 4.64 3.16
N PRO A 533 6.49 5.38 3.11
CA PRO A 533 6.48 6.83 2.95
C PRO A 533 6.77 7.60 4.26
N ALA A 534 7.70 7.12 5.06
CA ALA A 534 8.08 7.71 6.34
C ALA A 534 8.75 9.09 6.17
N SER A 535 8.38 10.03 7.03
CA SER A 535 8.99 11.37 7.13
C SER A 535 9.95 11.48 8.31
N THR A 536 9.90 10.53 9.26
CA THR A 536 10.71 10.51 10.48
C THR A 536 11.29 9.13 10.80
N PRO A 537 12.40 9.04 11.57
CA PRO A 537 12.93 7.76 12.06
C PRO A 537 11.91 6.94 12.89
N ALA A 538 11.01 7.62 13.61
CA ALA A 538 9.98 6.96 14.41
C ALA A 538 8.95 6.22 13.54
N GLU A 539 8.56 6.79 12.40
CA GLU A 539 7.67 6.12 11.44
C GLU A 539 8.36 4.94 10.75
N VAL A 540 9.67 5.02 10.49
CA VAL A 540 10.47 3.88 10.01
C VAL A 540 10.41 2.74 11.02
N GLN A 541 10.64 3.04 12.31
CA GLN A 541 10.58 2.04 13.37
C GLN A 541 9.16 1.46 13.53
N ALA A 542 8.11 2.29 13.50
CA ALA A 542 6.74 1.84 13.62
C ALA A 542 6.34 0.87 12.49
N TYR A 543 6.77 1.14 11.25
CA TYR A 543 6.56 0.20 10.15
C TYR A 543 7.41 -1.08 10.30
N LEU A 544 8.66 -0.97 10.75
CA LEU A 544 9.52 -2.13 11.00
C LEU A 544 8.94 -3.06 12.08
N ASP A 545 8.48 -2.51 13.20
CA ASP A 545 7.87 -3.30 14.28
C ASP A 545 6.63 -4.07 13.79
N LYS A 546 5.83 -3.41 12.96
CA LYS A 546 4.68 -4.02 12.28
C LYS A 546 5.11 -5.14 11.34
N LEU A 547 6.14 -4.90 10.52
CA LEU A 547 6.68 -5.88 9.59
C LEU A 547 7.22 -7.10 10.33
N ILE A 548 7.98 -6.90 11.41
CA ILE A 548 8.50 -7.98 12.26
C ILE A 548 7.32 -8.77 12.81
N ALA A 549 6.33 -8.13 13.43
CA ALA A 549 5.14 -8.83 13.95
C ALA A 549 4.36 -9.58 12.85
N TYR A 550 4.28 -8.99 11.66
CA TYR A 550 3.64 -9.60 10.50
C TYR A 550 4.40 -10.83 9.99
N GLU A 551 5.73 -10.85 10.01
CA GLU A 551 6.57 -11.93 9.49
C GLU A 551 6.96 -12.99 10.55
N THR A 552 7.01 -12.63 11.84
CA THR A 552 7.22 -13.61 12.93
C THR A 552 6.04 -14.56 13.04
N THR A 553 4.82 -14.06 12.81
CA THR A 553 3.65 -14.94 12.68
C THR A 553 3.77 -15.87 11.47
N GLN A 554 4.65 -15.60 10.49
CA GLN A 554 4.85 -16.45 9.31
C GLN A 554 5.94 -17.53 9.52
N THR A 555 6.95 -17.27 10.33
CA THR A 555 8.11 -18.17 10.47
C THR A 555 7.93 -19.21 11.57
N ASP A 556 6.99 -18.98 12.48
CA ASP A 556 6.56 -19.96 13.47
C ASP A 556 5.40 -20.79 12.89
N PHE A 557 5.71 -21.60 11.87
CA PHE A 557 4.82 -22.67 11.39
C PHE A 557 4.71 -23.79 12.44
N LEU A 558 4.42 -23.43 13.69
CA LEU A 558 3.85 -24.35 14.64
C LEU A 558 2.65 -25.00 13.96
N CYS A 559 2.39 -26.25 14.31
CA CYS A 559 1.24 -27.03 13.85
C CYS A 559 -0.09 -26.48 14.43
N ASN A 560 -0.23 -25.15 14.47
CA ASN A 560 -1.34 -24.39 15.03
C ASN A 560 -2.03 -23.59 13.91
N GLU A 561 -3.17 -22.98 14.25
CA GLU A 561 -4.08 -22.36 13.29
C GLU A 561 -4.08 -20.83 13.36
N ASP A 562 -3.13 -20.23 14.07
CA ASP A 562 -3.14 -18.81 14.44
C ASP A 562 -3.08 -17.87 13.22
N ASN A 563 -2.68 -18.39 12.06
CA ASN A 563 -2.58 -17.66 10.79
C ASN A 563 -3.76 -17.86 9.84
N PHE A 564 -4.79 -18.63 10.23
CA PHE A 564 -5.91 -18.94 9.34
C PHE A 564 -6.65 -17.67 8.86
N TRP A 565 -6.66 -16.60 9.65
CA TRP A 565 -7.21 -15.29 9.28
C TRP A 565 -6.63 -14.72 7.98
N ARG A 566 -5.42 -15.13 7.56
CA ARG A 566 -4.82 -14.71 6.29
C ARG A 566 -5.59 -15.23 5.08
N LYS A 567 -6.35 -16.32 5.23
CA LYS A 567 -7.23 -16.84 4.18
C LYS A 567 -8.56 -16.09 4.09
N ASP A 568 -8.88 -15.25 5.08
CA ASP A 568 -10.11 -14.46 5.11
C ASP A 568 -9.97 -13.20 4.25
N ILE A 569 -11.01 -12.91 3.47
CA ILE A 569 -11.05 -11.81 2.51
C ILE A 569 -12.24 -10.90 2.84
N LEU A 570 -12.01 -9.58 2.79
CA LEU A 570 -13.02 -8.54 2.93
C LEU A 570 -13.20 -7.79 1.60
N HIS A 571 -14.44 -7.77 1.09
CA HIS A 571 -14.81 -7.08 -0.15
C HIS A 571 -15.62 -5.82 0.15
N LEU A 572 -15.22 -4.71 -0.46
CA LEU A 572 -15.84 -3.40 -0.29
C LEU A 572 -16.08 -2.76 -1.67
N ALA A 573 -17.34 -2.61 -2.06
CA ALA A 573 -17.74 -1.90 -3.28
C ALA A 573 -18.37 -0.55 -2.95
N GLN A 574 -18.06 0.48 -3.73
CA GLN A 574 -18.66 1.80 -3.59
C GLN A 574 -18.91 2.40 -4.98
N GLY A 575 -20.05 3.06 -5.15
CA GLY A 575 -20.35 3.81 -6.39
C GLY A 575 -21.76 4.39 -6.38
N ASP A 576 -22.14 5.09 -7.45
CA ASP A 576 -23.55 5.36 -7.75
C ASP A 576 -24.27 4.04 -8.17
N THR A 577 -25.60 4.01 -8.28
CA THR A 577 -26.37 2.75 -8.45
C THR A 577 -25.85 1.81 -9.56
N GLY A 578 -25.42 2.34 -10.72
CA GLY A 578 -24.84 1.51 -11.79
C GLY A 578 -23.36 1.15 -11.58
N GLU A 579 -22.61 2.01 -10.89
CA GLU A 579 -21.19 1.83 -10.62
C GLU A 579 -20.97 0.81 -9.50
N VAL A 580 -21.82 0.81 -8.47
CA VAL A 580 -21.73 -0.17 -7.37
C VAL A 580 -21.99 -1.60 -7.86
N ASP A 581 -22.92 -1.79 -8.82
CA ASP A 581 -23.18 -3.09 -9.44
C ASP A 581 -21.95 -3.57 -10.24
N LEU A 582 -21.33 -2.68 -11.02
CA LEU A 582 -20.11 -2.97 -11.78
C LEU A 582 -18.96 -3.32 -10.84
N ASN A 583 -18.71 -2.49 -9.82
CA ASN A 583 -17.66 -2.68 -8.82
C ASN A 583 -17.86 -3.98 -8.03
N SER A 584 -19.11 -4.33 -7.69
CA SER A 584 -19.45 -5.60 -7.05
C SER A 584 -19.18 -6.79 -7.98
N SER A 585 -19.44 -6.66 -9.29
CA SER A 585 -19.17 -7.71 -10.26
C SER A 585 -17.67 -8.04 -10.38
N TYR A 586 -16.80 -7.02 -10.29
CA TYR A 586 -15.35 -7.21 -10.23
C TYR A 586 -14.93 -7.98 -8.98
N LEU A 587 -15.47 -7.61 -7.81
CA LEU A 587 -15.20 -8.32 -6.56
C LEU A 587 -15.69 -9.78 -6.60
N VAL A 588 -16.81 -10.08 -7.28
CA VAL A 588 -17.26 -11.46 -7.50
C VAL A 588 -16.28 -12.25 -8.38
N ALA A 589 -15.70 -11.62 -9.41
CA ALA A 589 -14.66 -12.26 -10.22
C ALA A 589 -13.39 -12.53 -9.40
N TYR A 590 -12.98 -11.58 -8.54
CA TYR A 590 -11.85 -11.78 -7.63
C TYR A 590 -12.12 -12.90 -6.61
N GLN A 591 -13.35 -13.00 -6.10
CA GLN A 591 -13.78 -14.09 -5.22
C GLN A 591 -13.60 -15.44 -5.93
N GLN A 592 -14.12 -15.59 -7.15
CA GLN A 592 -14.01 -16.85 -7.91
C GLN A 592 -12.55 -17.26 -8.13
N LEU A 593 -11.66 -16.28 -8.37
CA LEU A 593 -10.23 -16.53 -8.52
C LEU A 593 -9.60 -17.01 -7.20
N LEU A 594 -9.83 -16.29 -6.09
CA LEU A 594 -9.16 -16.54 -4.80
C LEU A 594 -9.76 -17.69 -3.99
N GLU A 595 -11.03 -18.03 -4.20
CA GLU A 595 -11.70 -19.21 -3.62
C GLU A 595 -11.53 -20.47 -4.50
N SER A 596 -10.73 -20.38 -5.57
CA SER A 596 -10.50 -21.53 -6.45
C SER A 596 -9.76 -22.66 -5.73
N ASN A 597 -9.94 -23.88 -6.21
CA ASN A 597 -9.29 -25.07 -5.64
C ASN A 597 -7.81 -25.19 -5.99
N ASN A 598 -7.16 -24.15 -6.49
CA ASN A 598 -5.75 -24.16 -6.82
C ASN A 598 -5.14 -22.79 -6.51
N GLY A 599 -4.22 -22.73 -5.54
CA GLY A 599 -3.55 -21.49 -5.16
C GLY A 599 -3.99 -20.93 -3.81
N TYR A 600 -4.52 -19.70 -3.80
CA TYR A 600 -4.86 -18.92 -2.59
C TYR A 600 -5.84 -19.66 -1.68
N GLY A 601 -6.89 -20.27 -2.21
CA GLY A 601 -7.85 -21.06 -1.43
C GLY A 601 -8.43 -20.32 -0.22
N GLY A 602 -8.88 -19.08 -0.44
CA GLY A 602 -9.39 -18.19 0.60
C GLY A 602 -10.90 -18.30 0.78
N ARG A 603 -11.46 -17.37 1.57
CA ARG A 603 -12.90 -17.17 1.67
C ARG A 603 -13.28 -15.73 1.94
N VAL A 604 -14.27 -15.22 1.22
CA VAL A 604 -14.87 -13.90 1.49
C VAL A 604 -15.74 -13.99 2.74
N LYS A 605 -15.33 -13.33 3.82
CA LYS A 605 -16.03 -13.31 5.11
C LYS A 605 -17.06 -12.18 5.21
N GLY A 606 -16.84 -11.11 4.46
CA GLY A 606 -17.73 -9.97 4.38
C GLY A 606 -17.66 -9.34 3.00
N SER A 607 -18.82 -9.01 2.45
CA SER A 607 -18.96 -8.26 1.21
C SER A 607 -19.95 -7.14 1.45
N PHE A 608 -19.47 -5.90 1.38
CA PHE A 608 -20.25 -4.71 1.68
C PHE A 608 -20.26 -3.80 0.45
N ALA A 609 -21.45 -3.34 0.07
CA ALA A 609 -21.65 -2.44 -1.05
C ALA A 609 -22.36 -1.18 -0.56
N ASN A 610 -21.79 -0.01 -0.84
CA ASN A 610 -22.38 1.27 -0.46
C ASN A 610 -22.68 2.14 -1.68
N ASN A 611 -23.89 2.71 -1.71
CA ASN A 611 -24.25 3.71 -2.72
C ASN A 611 -23.71 5.08 -2.27
N LYS A 612 -23.14 5.87 -3.19
CA LYS A 612 -22.39 7.13 -2.95
C LYS A 612 -23.06 8.17 -2.05
N PHE A 613 -24.38 8.08 -1.87
CA PHE A 613 -25.19 9.00 -1.06
C PHE A 613 -25.56 8.47 0.35
N GLY A 614 -25.15 7.25 0.71
CA GLY A 614 -25.41 6.65 2.02
C GLY A 614 -24.19 6.76 2.95
N SER A 615 -24.41 7.27 4.17
CA SER A 615 -23.46 7.05 5.27
C SER A 615 -23.81 5.71 5.91
N LEU A 616 -23.04 4.67 5.60
CA LEU A 616 -23.17 3.36 6.20
C LEU A 616 -21.90 3.09 6.99
N ASN A 617 -21.98 3.28 8.30
CA ASN A 617 -21.05 2.69 9.23
C ASN A 617 -21.41 1.20 9.31
N PHE A 618 -20.44 0.33 9.04
CA PHE A 618 -20.59 -1.12 9.20
C PHE A 618 -19.74 -1.53 10.41
N PRO A 619 -20.31 -1.59 11.63
CA PRO A 619 -19.59 -2.08 12.81
C PRO A 619 -18.94 -3.46 12.59
N GLU A 620 -19.51 -4.25 11.68
CA GLU A 620 -18.99 -5.55 11.27
C GLU A 620 -17.62 -5.45 10.58
N ILE A 621 -17.32 -4.37 9.84
CA ILE A 621 -16.01 -4.18 9.20
C ILE A 621 -14.92 -4.04 10.26
N GLU A 622 -15.15 -3.21 11.29
CA GLU A 622 -14.20 -3.04 12.39
C GLU A 622 -13.96 -4.37 13.10
N GLN A 623 -15.02 -5.14 13.37
CA GLN A 623 -14.91 -6.46 13.98
C GLN A 623 -14.11 -7.44 13.11
N LEU A 624 -14.34 -7.48 11.79
CA LEU A 624 -13.60 -8.33 10.86
C LEU A 624 -12.12 -7.96 10.82
N LEU A 625 -11.79 -6.66 10.74
CA LEU A 625 -10.40 -6.19 10.75
C LEU A 625 -9.69 -6.51 12.07
N ASN A 626 -10.36 -6.37 13.22
CA ASN A 626 -9.82 -6.72 14.53
C ASN A 626 -9.58 -8.22 14.70
N ASN A 627 -10.49 -9.06 14.17
CA ASN A 627 -10.34 -10.51 14.13
C ASN A 627 -9.21 -10.96 13.19
N GLY A 628 -8.85 -10.11 12.22
CA GLY A 628 -7.85 -10.37 11.19
C GLY A 628 -8.49 -10.79 9.88
N VAL A 629 -8.06 -10.15 8.79
CA VAL A 629 -8.33 -10.56 7.40
C VAL A 629 -7.03 -10.44 6.61
N GLY A 630 -6.74 -11.40 5.73
CA GLY A 630 -5.51 -11.38 4.94
C GLY A 630 -5.54 -10.35 3.83
N LEU A 631 -6.68 -10.26 3.13
CA LEU A 631 -6.89 -9.34 2.02
C LEU A 631 -8.12 -8.46 2.25
N VAL A 632 -7.95 -7.16 2.00
CA VAL A 632 -9.05 -6.21 1.85
C VAL A 632 -9.04 -5.71 0.41
N GLN A 633 -10.13 -5.89 -0.30
CA GLN A 633 -10.28 -5.47 -1.69
C GLN A 633 -11.34 -4.39 -1.79
N PHE A 634 -10.95 -3.22 -2.30
CA PHE A 634 -11.82 -2.07 -2.47
C PHE A 634 -11.92 -1.67 -3.93
N THR A 635 -13.15 -1.49 -4.43
CA THR A 635 -13.45 -0.94 -5.76
C THR A 635 -14.43 0.22 -5.60
N GLY A 636 -14.04 1.43 -6.01
CA GLY A 636 -14.88 2.60 -5.88
C GLY A 636 -14.14 3.93 -5.90
N ASN A 637 -14.71 4.94 -5.24
CA ASN A 637 -14.18 6.30 -5.26
C ASN A 637 -13.49 6.68 -3.95
N ALA A 638 -12.54 7.60 -4.05
CA ALA A 638 -11.92 8.28 -2.91
C ALA A 638 -12.06 9.79 -3.05
N ASN A 639 -11.88 10.52 -1.95
CA ASN A 639 -11.79 11.98 -1.95
C ASN A 639 -10.41 12.45 -2.45
N ASN A 640 -10.24 13.78 -2.56
CA ASN A 640 -8.99 14.37 -3.06
C ASN A 640 -7.76 14.11 -2.18
N ASN A 641 -7.94 13.70 -0.91
CA ASN A 641 -6.87 13.32 0.00
C ASN A 641 -6.61 11.79 -0.01
N GLY A 642 -7.27 11.05 -0.89
CA GLY A 642 -7.09 9.61 -1.06
C GLY A 642 -7.83 8.72 -0.06
N TYR A 643 -8.73 9.26 0.76
CA TYR A 643 -9.59 8.43 1.62
C TYR A 643 -10.80 7.93 0.85
N TRP A 644 -11.08 6.64 0.97
CA TRP A 644 -12.26 6.03 0.35
C TRP A 644 -13.53 6.73 0.81
N LEU A 645 -14.53 6.81 -0.08
CA LEU A 645 -15.86 7.32 0.26
C LEU A 645 -16.71 6.30 1.06
N THR A 646 -16.11 5.16 1.41
CA THR A 646 -16.63 4.21 2.40
C THR A 646 -15.86 4.42 3.69
N ASP A 647 -16.56 4.79 4.75
CA ASP A 647 -15.95 4.95 6.07
C ASP A 647 -15.67 3.57 6.68
N ILE A 648 -14.38 3.28 6.89
CA ILE A 648 -13.93 2.08 7.59
C ILE A 648 -13.31 2.41 8.96
N ASN A 649 -13.39 3.66 9.41
CA ASN A 649 -12.62 4.26 10.50
C ASN A 649 -11.11 4.40 10.20
N PRO A 650 -10.44 5.40 10.80
CA PRO A 650 -8.98 5.52 10.79
C PRO A 650 -8.27 4.32 11.48
N PRO A 651 -6.99 4.06 11.18
CA PRO A 651 -6.29 2.87 11.66
C PRO A 651 -6.11 2.81 13.19
N GLN A 652 -6.12 3.94 13.91
CA GLN A 652 -6.03 3.96 15.37
C GLN A 652 -7.25 3.37 16.10
N PHE A 653 -8.35 3.09 15.39
CA PHE A 653 -9.54 2.45 15.96
C PHE A 653 -9.42 0.91 16.02
N TYR A 654 -8.45 0.32 15.32
CA TYR A 654 -8.30 -1.13 15.27
C TYR A 654 -7.34 -1.67 16.33
N GLN A 655 -7.63 -2.88 16.80
CA GLN A 655 -6.83 -3.69 17.71
C GLN A 655 -6.33 -4.95 16.98
N ASN A 656 -5.74 -4.74 15.81
CA ASN A 656 -5.30 -5.81 14.91
C ASN A 656 -3.77 -6.03 14.93
N GLU A 657 -3.13 -5.85 16.10
CA GLU A 657 -1.70 -6.08 16.28
C GLU A 657 -1.34 -7.53 15.88
N GLY A 658 -0.31 -7.69 15.03
CA GLY A 658 0.08 -8.97 14.42
C GLY A 658 -0.86 -9.50 13.33
N ARG A 659 -2.06 -8.92 13.14
CA ARG A 659 -3.07 -9.33 12.15
C ARG A 659 -3.36 -8.24 11.13
N TYR A 660 -2.30 -7.77 10.48
CA TYR A 660 -2.36 -6.65 9.56
C TYR A 660 -2.79 -7.10 8.14
N PRO A 661 -3.90 -6.60 7.57
CA PRO A 661 -4.30 -6.93 6.21
C PRO A 661 -3.35 -6.37 5.16
N VAL A 662 -3.39 -6.99 3.98
CA VAL A 662 -2.93 -6.40 2.73
C VAL A 662 -4.13 -5.77 2.02
N MET A 663 -4.04 -4.48 1.72
CA MET A 663 -5.13 -3.71 1.11
C MET A 663 -4.88 -3.47 -0.38
N LEU A 664 -5.84 -3.81 -1.23
CA LEU A 664 -5.80 -3.60 -2.68
C LEU A 664 -6.97 -2.70 -3.09
N ALA A 665 -6.67 -1.47 -3.49
CA ALA A 665 -7.67 -0.48 -3.88
C ALA A 665 -7.62 -0.19 -5.38
N SER A 666 -8.75 -0.36 -6.06
CA SER A 666 -9.03 0.22 -7.37
C SER A 666 -9.87 1.47 -7.17
N ALA A 667 -9.19 2.56 -6.77
CA ALA A 667 -9.83 3.84 -6.48
C ALA A 667 -8.89 5.01 -6.75
N GLY A 668 -9.40 6.05 -7.40
CA GLY A 668 -8.57 7.19 -7.79
C GLY A 668 -7.99 7.90 -6.57
N LYS A 669 -6.74 8.36 -6.62
CA LYS A 669 -6.01 9.04 -5.53
C LYS A 669 -5.81 8.22 -4.25
N SER A 670 -6.29 6.97 -4.16
CA SER A 670 -6.04 6.12 -2.99
C SER A 670 -4.55 5.85 -2.75
N GLY A 671 -3.72 5.98 -3.78
CA GLY A 671 -2.26 5.92 -3.74
C GLY A 671 -1.55 7.27 -3.65
N SER A 672 -2.22 8.36 -3.27
CA SER A 672 -1.67 9.72 -3.16
C SER A 672 -0.70 9.95 -1.99
N MET A 673 0.21 9.00 -1.73
CA MET A 673 1.26 9.17 -0.71
C MET A 673 2.30 10.25 -1.07
N TYR A 674 2.16 10.93 -2.21
CA TYR A 674 3.10 11.92 -2.75
C TYR A 674 2.65 13.37 -2.60
N ASP A 675 1.45 13.61 -2.08
CA ASP A 675 0.96 14.97 -1.90
C ASP A 675 1.63 15.64 -0.69
N TYR A 676 1.97 16.91 -0.86
CA TYR A 676 2.50 17.74 0.22
C TYR A 676 1.35 18.35 1.01
N SER A 677 1.40 18.20 2.34
CA SER A 677 0.49 18.88 3.25
C SER A 677 1.27 19.65 4.32
N ALA A 678 1.11 20.97 4.33
CA ALA A 678 1.72 21.83 5.36
C ALA A 678 1.12 21.60 6.75
N THR A 679 -0.13 21.13 6.82
CA THR A 679 -0.85 20.82 8.07
C THR A 679 -0.68 19.38 8.50
N GLY A 680 0.07 18.57 7.74
CA GLY A 680 0.22 17.13 8.01
C GLY A 680 -1.06 16.32 7.74
N SER A 681 -2.00 16.85 6.94
CA SER A 681 -3.19 16.10 6.53
C SER A 681 -2.73 14.81 5.85
N GLY A 682 -3.04 13.68 6.49
CA GLY A 682 -2.66 12.34 6.03
C GLY A 682 -3.33 11.97 4.72
N ASN A 683 -2.87 10.86 4.16
CA ASN A 683 -3.57 10.13 3.11
C ASN A 683 -3.75 8.71 3.61
N MET A 684 -4.84 8.07 3.20
CA MET A 684 -5.24 6.76 3.73
C MET A 684 -4.13 5.71 3.61
N MET A 685 -3.45 5.66 2.47
CA MET A 685 -2.35 4.72 2.23
C MET A 685 -1.22 4.88 3.25
N ALA A 686 -0.70 6.09 3.46
CA ALA A 686 0.37 6.35 4.42
C ALA A 686 -0.12 6.13 5.87
N ASP A 687 -1.32 6.57 6.21
CA ASP A 687 -1.86 6.45 7.56
C ASP A 687 -1.99 4.99 8.00
N PHE A 688 -2.55 4.13 7.15
CA PHE A 688 -2.74 2.71 7.47
C PHE A 688 -1.41 1.96 7.55
N VAL A 689 -0.47 2.27 6.67
CA VAL A 689 0.84 1.59 6.63
C VAL A 689 1.74 2.06 7.77
N LEU A 690 1.73 3.35 8.13
CA LEU A 690 2.61 3.90 9.17
C LEU A 690 2.01 3.88 10.59
N ALA A 691 0.71 3.56 10.74
CA ALA A 691 0.09 3.43 12.06
C ALA A 691 0.86 2.42 12.94
N SER A 692 1.22 2.83 14.15
CA SER A 692 1.90 1.96 15.11
C SER A 692 0.93 0.89 15.64
N GLN A 693 1.35 -0.37 15.62
CA GLN A 693 0.60 -1.52 16.17
C GLN A 693 -0.80 -1.79 15.57
N SER A 694 -1.25 -1.01 14.59
CA SER A 694 -2.55 -1.19 13.91
C SER A 694 -2.46 -0.86 12.42
N GLY A 695 -3.59 -0.97 11.70
CA GLY A 695 -3.66 -0.61 10.28
C GLY A 695 -3.29 -1.77 9.36
N ALA A 696 -2.51 -1.52 8.32
CA ALA A 696 -2.21 -2.49 7.24
C ALA A 696 -0.72 -2.82 7.13
N ALA A 697 -0.41 -4.02 6.62
CA ALA A 697 0.96 -4.47 6.34
C ALA A 697 1.47 -3.89 5.00
N ALA A 698 0.55 -3.80 4.03
CA ALA A 698 0.78 -3.27 2.70
C ALA A 698 -0.51 -2.62 2.18
N PHE A 699 -0.35 -1.59 1.36
CA PHE A 699 -1.47 -0.93 0.69
C PHE A 699 -1.09 -0.63 -0.77
N MET A 700 -1.88 -1.16 -1.70
CA MET A 700 -1.82 -0.82 -3.13
C MET A 700 -2.99 0.11 -3.52
N GLY A 701 -2.71 1.13 -4.32
CA GLY A 701 -3.72 2.06 -4.84
C GLY A 701 -3.24 2.81 -6.08
N ASN A 702 -4.08 3.70 -6.62
CA ASN A 702 -3.74 4.53 -7.78
C ASN A 702 -3.33 5.95 -7.34
N THR A 703 -2.24 6.49 -7.90
CA THR A 703 -1.72 7.83 -7.59
C THR A 703 -2.55 8.96 -8.21
N ASP A 704 -3.39 8.61 -9.18
CA ASP A 704 -4.26 9.53 -9.91
C ASP A 704 -5.61 8.86 -10.18
N VAL A 705 -6.34 9.24 -11.23
CA VAL A 705 -7.67 8.66 -11.54
C VAL A 705 -7.55 7.15 -11.71
N ALA A 706 -8.47 6.37 -11.12
CA ALA A 706 -8.60 4.95 -11.41
C ALA A 706 -9.67 4.75 -12.48
N ILE A 707 -9.27 4.25 -13.64
CA ILE A 707 -10.20 3.86 -14.72
C ILE A 707 -10.73 2.46 -14.37
N PRO A 708 -12.04 2.27 -14.10
CA PRO A 708 -12.56 1.02 -13.54
C PRO A 708 -12.17 -0.24 -14.31
N GLU A 709 -12.31 -0.23 -15.64
CA GLU A 709 -12.08 -1.42 -16.48
C GLU A 709 -10.60 -1.84 -16.50
N THR A 710 -9.69 -0.87 -16.63
CA THR A 710 -8.25 -1.15 -16.68
C THR A 710 -7.67 -1.36 -15.28
N ALA A 711 -8.21 -0.71 -14.25
CA ALA A 711 -7.89 -1.00 -12.85
C ALA A 711 -8.30 -2.43 -12.47
N ASN A 712 -9.48 -2.88 -12.92
CA ASN A 712 -9.91 -4.27 -12.79
C ASN A 712 -8.99 -5.23 -13.54
N THR A 713 -8.61 -4.89 -14.78
CA THR A 713 -7.66 -5.71 -15.56
C THR A 713 -6.32 -5.86 -14.85
N CYS A 714 -5.76 -4.76 -14.33
CA CYS A 714 -4.50 -4.79 -13.58
C CYS A 714 -4.62 -5.58 -12.28
N THR A 715 -5.67 -5.34 -11.50
CA THR A 715 -5.89 -6.04 -10.23
C THR A 715 -6.11 -7.54 -10.46
N THR A 716 -6.88 -7.93 -11.48
CA THR A 716 -7.04 -9.35 -11.88
C THR A 716 -5.69 -9.97 -12.19
N GLY A 717 -4.87 -9.32 -13.03
CA GLY A 717 -3.52 -9.80 -13.34
C GLY A 717 -2.64 -9.97 -12.10
N ILE A 718 -2.70 -9.02 -11.15
CA ILE A 718 -1.97 -9.11 -9.88
C ILE A 718 -2.47 -10.28 -9.02
N LEU A 719 -3.79 -10.47 -8.94
CA LEU A 719 -4.38 -11.58 -8.19
C LEU A 719 -4.08 -12.93 -8.84
N GLU A 720 -3.99 -13.04 -10.17
CA GLU A 720 -3.54 -14.27 -10.85
C GLU A 720 -2.09 -14.61 -10.48
N GLN A 721 -1.22 -13.59 -10.40
CA GLN A 721 0.14 -13.76 -9.90
C GLN A 721 0.15 -14.24 -8.44
N LEU A 722 -0.65 -13.61 -7.57
CA LEU A 722 -0.72 -13.98 -6.15
C LEU A 722 -1.35 -15.36 -5.91
N ASN A 723 -2.31 -15.74 -6.75
CA ASN A 723 -3.11 -16.95 -6.61
C ASN A 723 -2.39 -18.18 -7.15
N THR A 724 -2.05 -18.20 -8.44
CA THR A 724 -1.59 -19.44 -9.10
C THR A 724 -0.20 -19.31 -9.71
N LEU A 725 0.12 -18.21 -10.40
CA LEU A 725 1.32 -18.13 -11.23
C LEU A 725 2.60 -17.94 -10.41
N ASN A 726 2.52 -17.17 -9.33
CA ASN A 726 3.62 -16.84 -8.43
C ASN A 726 3.13 -16.91 -6.97
N TYR A 727 2.35 -17.95 -6.65
CA TYR A 727 1.82 -18.18 -5.31
C TYR A 727 2.92 -18.06 -4.25
N GLY A 728 2.60 -17.33 -3.17
CA GLY A 728 3.50 -17.07 -2.06
C GLY A 728 4.68 -16.14 -2.33
N GLN A 729 4.84 -15.62 -3.55
CA GLN A 729 5.83 -14.59 -3.83
C GLN A 729 5.41 -13.24 -3.22
N PRO A 730 6.38 -12.34 -2.94
CA PRO A 730 6.07 -11.02 -2.41
C PRO A 730 5.16 -10.20 -3.32
N LEU A 731 4.29 -9.36 -2.72
CA LEU A 731 3.29 -8.60 -3.46
C LEU A 731 3.91 -7.70 -4.54
N ALA A 732 5.06 -7.06 -4.27
CA ALA A 732 5.75 -6.24 -5.26
C ALA A 732 6.26 -7.06 -6.46
N SER A 733 6.59 -8.35 -6.26
CA SER A 733 6.95 -9.27 -7.34
C SER A 733 5.73 -9.63 -8.18
N CYS A 734 4.58 -9.87 -7.55
CA CYS A 734 3.32 -10.09 -8.24
C CYS A 734 2.92 -8.88 -9.09
N ILE A 735 3.04 -7.66 -8.55
CA ILE A 735 2.79 -6.41 -9.30
C ILE A 735 3.73 -6.29 -10.49
N LYS A 736 5.05 -6.44 -10.27
CA LYS A 736 6.05 -6.42 -11.35
C LYS A 736 5.70 -7.41 -12.47
N ASN A 737 5.45 -8.67 -12.13
CA ASN A 737 5.17 -9.72 -13.10
C ASN A 737 3.84 -9.49 -13.84
N ALA A 738 2.81 -8.99 -13.15
CA ALA A 738 1.55 -8.60 -13.76
C ALA A 738 1.75 -7.44 -14.75
N THR A 739 2.49 -6.39 -14.37
CA THR A 739 2.82 -5.28 -15.27
C THR A 739 3.57 -5.76 -16.50
N GLN A 740 4.55 -6.65 -16.36
CA GLN A 740 5.29 -7.23 -17.49
C GLN A 740 4.38 -8.06 -18.41
N THR A 741 3.43 -8.81 -17.85
CA THR A 741 2.47 -9.61 -18.62
C THR A 741 1.47 -8.73 -19.39
N LEU A 742 1.06 -7.60 -18.81
CA LEU A 742 0.07 -6.70 -19.39
C LEU A 742 0.68 -5.66 -20.36
N MET A 743 1.99 -5.41 -20.28
CA MET A 743 2.68 -4.39 -21.09
C MET A 743 2.50 -4.56 -22.61
N PRO A 744 2.54 -5.77 -23.20
CA PRO A 744 2.27 -5.95 -24.63
C PRO A 744 0.89 -5.46 -25.07
N ALA A 745 -0.15 -5.62 -24.22
CA ALA A 745 -1.48 -5.09 -24.49
C ALA A 745 -1.53 -3.57 -24.29
N ALA A 746 -0.84 -3.07 -23.27
CA ALA A 746 -0.75 -1.64 -22.95
C ALA A 746 -0.04 -0.83 -24.05
N ALA A 747 0.80 -1.44 -24.87
CA ALA A 747 1.52 -0.78 -25.97
C ALA A 747 0.58 -0.10 -27.00
N THR A 748 -0.68 -0.55 -27.09
CA THR A 748 -1.71 0.05 -27.97
C THR A 748 -2.92 0.59 -27.21
N ASP A 749 -2.92 0.51 -25.89
CA ASP A 749 -4.02 0.95 -25.03
C ASP A 749 -3.52 1.97 -24.00
N ASN A 750 -3.75 3.24 -24.30
CA ASN A 750 -3.36 4.36 -23.44
C ASN A 750 -3.98 4.29 -22.04
N GLN A 751 -5.21 3.76 -21.90
CA GLN A 751 -5.86 3.67 -20.60
C GLN A 751 -5.18 2.61 -19.74
N LEU A 752 -4.87 1.45 -20.33
CA LEU A 752 -4.14 0.39 -19.62
C LEU A 752 -2.72 0.82 -19.27
N LEU A 753 -2.00 1.46 -20.19
CA LEU A 753 -0.66 1.99 -19.94
C LEU A 753 -0.66 3.02 -18.79
N TYR A 754 -1.62 3.95 -18.80
CA TYR A 754 -1.80 4.93 -17.73
C TYR A 754 -2.06 4.25 -16.37
N THR A 755 -2.95 3.26 -16.32
CA THR A 755 -3.24 2.54 -15.08
C THR A 755 -2.01 1.81 -14.57
N LEU A 756 -1.25 1.11 -15.44
CA LEU A 756 -0.01 0.44 -15.05
C LEU A 756 1.06 1.41 -14.49
N GLN A 757 1.15 2.62 -15.05
CA GLN A 757 2.09 3.63 -14.59
C GLN A 757 1.69 4.29 -13.26
N THR A 758 0.40 4.32 -12.94
CA THR A 758 -0.14 5.01 -11.74
C THR A 758 -0.42 4.08 -10.56
N ILE A 759 -0.08 2.79 -10.65
CA ILE A 759 -0.09 1.90 -9.50
C ILE A 759 1.00 2.32 -8.51
N ALA A 760 0.62 2.45 -7.24
CA ALA A 760 1.52 2.67 -6.11
C ALA A 760 1.37 1.54 -5.10
N LEU A 761 2.50 1.16 -4.50
CA LEU A 761 2.57 0.20 -3.40
C LEU A 761 3.29 0.84 -2.22
N ALA A 762 2.57 1.05 -1.12
CA ALA A 762 3.14 1.37 0.18
C ALA A 762 3.38 0.07 0.97
N ALA A 763 4.61 -0.46 0.88
CA ALA A 763 5.04 -1.66 1.58
C ALA A 763 6.56 -1.86 1.50
N ASP A 764 7.08 -2.75 2.35
CA ASP A 764 8.31 -3.48 2.05
C ASP A 764 8.09 -4.35 0.80
N PRO A 765 8.93 -4.27 -0.24
CA PRO A 765 8.77 -5.05 -1.46
C PRO A 765 8.92 -6.57 -1.28
N ALA A 766 9.52 -7.06 -0.20
CA ALA A 766 9.65 -8.49 0.11
C ALA A 766 8.47 -9.06 0.93
N ILE A 767 7.48 -8.24 1.30
CA ILE A 767 6.33 -8.74 2.07
C ILE A 767 5.51 -9.74 1.25
N SER A 768 5.28 -10.93 1.81
CA SER A 768 4.42 -11.95 1.22
C SER A 768 3.05 -11.98 1.92
N PRO A 769 1.93 -11.75 1.19
CA PRO A 769 0.59 -11.88 1.75
C PRO A 769 0.26 -13.31 2.22
N VAL A 770 0.86 -14.31 1.56
CA VAL A 770 0.61 -15.74 1.79
C VAL A 770 1.93 -16.47 2.02
N PRO A 771 2.34 -16.73 3.27
CA PRO A 771 3.69 -17.19 3.54
C PRO A 771 3.93 -18.68 3.28
N ARG A 772 2.92 -19.54 3.47
CA ARG A 772 3.05 -20.99 3.28
C ARG A 772 3.05 -21.31 1.80
N GLN A 773 4.19 -21.78 1.29
CA GLN A 773 4.35 -22.16 -0.12
C GLN A 773 3.69 -23.51 -0.40
N GLN A 774 3.68 -24.38 0.62
CA GLN A 774 3.11 -25.72 0.56
C GLN A 774 1.65 -25.72 1.01
N PRO A 775 0.87 -26.76 0.63
CA PRO A 775 -0.38 -27.09 1.30
C PRO A 775 -0.16 -27.29 2.80
N GLU A 776 -1.19 -26.98 3.58
CA GLU A 776 -1.18 -27.23 5.02
C GLU A 776 -2.62 -27.47 5.46
N LEU A 777 -2.99 -28.73 5.59
CA LEU A 777 -4.21 -29.21 6.18
C LEU A 777 -4.07 -29.25 7.71
N SER A 778 -5.22 -29.20 8.37
CA SER A 778 -5.27 -29.31 9.82
C SER A 778 -6.62 -29.86 10.24
N LEU A 779 -6.58 -30.65 11.31
CA LEU A 779 -7.71 -31.33 11.89
C LEU A 779 -7.84 -30.99 13.39
N PRO A 780 -8.40 -29.82 13.73
CA PRO A 780 -8.55 -29.39 15.12
C PRO A 780 -9.55 -30.27 15.88
N ILE A 781 -9.12 -30.79 17.02
CA ILE A 781 -9.99 -31.56 17.95
C ILE A 781 -11.18 -30.72 18.42
N SER A 782 -11.00 -29.41 18.62
CA SER A 782 -12.07 -28.49 19.06
C SER A 782 -13.23 -28.37 18.06
N GLY A 783 -13.01 -28.74 16.79
CA GLY A 783 -14.02 -28.76 15.74
C GLY A 783 -14.77 -30.08 15.61
N MET A 784 -14.50 -31.07 16.46
CA MET A 784 -15.10 -32.40 16.37
C MET A 784 -16.42 -32.50 17.13
N SER A 785 -17.40 -33.16 16.52
CA SER A 785 -18.70 -33.46 17.11
C SER A 785 -19.16 -34.85 16.68
N PHE A 786 -19.90 -35.53 17.55
CA PHE A 786 -20.33 -36.91 17.34
C PHE A 786 -21.84 -37.00 17.40
N TYR A 787 -22.44 -37.83 16.56
CA TYR A 787 -23.89 -37.95 16.44
C TYR A 787 -24.33 -39.40 16.43
N ASN A 788 -25.51 -39.64 16.98
CA ASN A 788 -26.20 -40.92 16.78
C ASN A 788 -26.93 -40.87 15.41
N PRO A 789 -26.54 -41.72 14.44
CA PRO A 789 -27.11 -41.69 13.09
C PRO A 789 -28.58 -42.12 13.05
N ALA A 790 -29.07 -42.87 14.04
CA ALA A 790 -30.46 -43.30 14.10
C ALA A 790 -31.41 -42.17 14.56
N THR A 791 -30.92 -41.28 15.43
CA THR A 791 -31.75 -40.20 16.01
C THR A 791 -31.41 -38.82 15.46
N GLY A 792 -30.23 -38.65 14.87
CA GLY A 792 -29.71 -37.36 14.38
C GLY A 792 -29.26 -36.40 15.50
N PHE A 793 -29.34 -36.81 16.77
CA PHE A 793 -28.94 -35.97 17.90
C PHE A 793 -27.44 -36.05 18.20
N PRO A 794 -26.82 -34.93 18.62
CA PRO A 794 -25.41 -34.91 19.02
C PRO A 794 -25.21 -35.69 20.34
N ILE A 795 -24.07 -36.36 20.42
CA ILE A 795 -23.55 -37.02 21.62
C ILE A 795 -22.71 -35.97 22.36
N LEU A 796 -23.28 -35.38 23.41
CA LEU A 796 -22.71 -34.21 24.11
C LEU A 796 -21.94 -34.57 25.40
N SER A 797 -21.58 -35.83 25.60
CA SER A 797 -20.87 -36.31 26.78
C SER A 797 -19.38 -35.93 26.75
N ASN A 798 -18.82 -35.62 27.92
CA ASN A 798 -17.39 -35.37 28.11
C ASN A 798 -16.86 -36.13 29.35
N PRO A 799 -16.01 -37.16 29.20
CA PRO A 799 -15.49 -37.70 27.93
C PRO A 799 -16.62 -38.28 27.06
N LEU A 800 -16.36 -38.40 25.75
CA LEU A 800 -17.35 -38.89 24.79
C LEU A 800 -17.84 -40.28 25.18
N PHE A 801 -19.14 -40.46 25.34
CA PHE A 801 -19.77 -41.74 25.66
C PHE A 801 -20.51 -42.29 24.45
N ILE A 802 -20.12 -43.47 23.98
CA ILE A 802 -20.73 -44.16 22.83
C ILE A 802 -21.31 -45.47 23.33
N ASN A 803 -22.63 -45.66 23.19
CA ASN A 803 -23.25 -46.95 23.50
C ASN A 803 -22.57 -48.05 22.67
N SER A 804 -21.94 -49.03 23.32
CA SER A 804 -21.22 -50.12 22.65
C SER A 804 -22.11 -51.01 21.78
N GLN A 805 -23.44 -50.92 21.95
CA GLN A 805 -24.45 -51.62 21.14
C GLN A 805 -24.88 -50.85 19.89
N MET A 806 -24.51 -49.56 19.74
CA MET A 806 -24.73 -48.86 18.47
C MET A 806 -23.94 -49.55 17.36
N THR A 807 -24.58 -49.78 16.21
CA THR A 807 -23.94 -50.42 15.04
C THR A 807 -22.96 -49.47 14.33
N ALA A 808 -23.19 -48.17 14.44
CA ALA A 808 -22.31 -47.11 13.95
C ALA A 808 -22.62 -45.78 14.67
N PHE A 809 -21.67 -44.86 14.62
CA PHE A 809 -21.86 -43.47 15.04
C PHE A 809 -21.22 -42.54 14.02
N GLU A 810 -21.72 -41.31 13.90
CA GLU A 810 -21.21 -40.33 12.94
C GLU A 810 -20.23 -39.39 13.64
N ALA A 811 -19.05 -39.18 13.06
CA ALA A 811 -18.11 -38.14 13.46
C ALA A 811 -18.14 -37.01 12.42
N ARG A 812 -18.30 -35.78 12.88
CA ARG A 812 -18.20 -34.56 12.07
C ARG A 812 -17.06 -33.72 12.58
N PHE A 813 -16.18 -33.29 11.70
CA PHE A 813 -15.03 -32.48 12.05
C PHE A 813 -14.70 -31.49 10.95
N VAL A 814 -14.18 -30.32 11.33
CA VAL A 814 -13.77 -29.30 10.38
C VAL A 814 -12.32 -29.56 10.00
N VAL A 815 -12.07 -29.82 8.72
CA VAL A 815 -10.72 -29.77 8.16
C VAL A 815 -10.49 -28.34 7.68
N LYS A 816 -9.32 -27.77 7.97
CA LYS A 816 -8.92 -26.44 7.46
C LYS A 816 -7.69 -26.57 6.58
N ASN A 817 -7.59 -25.71 5.56
CA ASN A 817 -6.40 -25.53 4.76
C ASN A 817 -5.82 -24.12 5.00
N ILE A 818 -4.68 -24.09 5.68
CA ILE A 818 -3.97 -22.88 6.10
C ILE A 818 -2.86 -22.52 5.09
N GLY A 819 -2.53 -23.45 4.18
CA GLY A 819 -1.49 -23.31 3.16
C GLY A 819 -2.08 -23.20 1.75
N LYS A 820 -1.39 -23.75 0.76
CA LYS A 820 -1.83 -23.73 -0.65
C LYS A 820 -3.02 -24.66 -0.89
N ALA A 821 -4.03 -24.19 -1.62
CA ALA A 821 -5.08 -25.06 -2.14
C ALA A 821 -4.59 -25.86 -3.35
N LEU A 822 -4.96 -27.14 -3.40
CA LEU A 822 -4.64 -28.05 -4.49
C LEU A 822 -5.90 -28.65 -5.13
N PRO A 823 -5.90 -28.84 -6.46
CA PRO A 823 -7.05 -29.42 -7.16
C PRO A 823 -7.14 -30.95 -7.00
N ASP A 824 -6.27 -31.54 -6.16
CA ASP A 824 -6.15 -32.97 -5.95
C ASP A 824 -7.03 -33.45 -4.76
N SER A 825 -6.71 -34.63 -4.26
CA SER A 825 -7.42 -35.39 -3.24
C SER A 825 -6.44 -35.97 -2.24
N VAL A 826 -6.91 -36.16 -1.01
CA VAL A 826 -6.17 -36.73 0.12
C VAL A 826 -6.92 -37.90 0.71
N ASP A 827 -6.18 -38.77 1.39
CA ASP A 827 -6.75 -39.89 2.13
C ASP A 827 -7.16 -39.45 3.54
N LEU A 828 -8.42 -39.67 3.90
CA LEU A 828 -8.85 -39.68 5.28
C LEU A 828 -8.74 -41.10 5.83
N THR A 829 -7.92 -41.30 6.83
CA THR A 829 -7.79 -42.57 7.54
C THR A 829 -8.45 -42.49 8.91
N VAL A 830 -9.15 -43.55 9.30
CA VAL A 830 -9.72 -43.67 10.66
C VAL A 830 -9.25 -44.99 11.26
N GLN A 831 -8.69 -44.92 12.46
CA GLN A 831 -8.20 -46.05 13.23
C GLN A 831 -8.81 -46.05 14.63
N ARG A 832 -8.91 -47.25 15.23
CA ARG A 832 -9.36 -47.45 16.61
C ARG A 832 -8.22 -48.08 17.41
N ILE A 833 -7.89 -47.47 18.54
CA ILE A 833 -7.01 -48.04 19.57
C ILE A 833 -7.92 -48.67 20.63
N LEU A 834 -7.80 -49.99 20.80
CA LEU A 834 -8.56 -50.75 21.78
C LEU A 834 -8.08 -50.48 23.21
N PRO A 835 -8.88 -50.81 24.25
CA PRO A 835 -8.43 -50.73 25.65
C PRO A 835 -7.17 -51.55 25.95
N THR A 836 -6.88 -52.57 25.12
CA THR A 836 -5.68 -53.42 25.19
C THR A 836 -4.42 -52.73 24.65
N GLY A 837 -4.56 -51.60 23.95
CA GLY A 837 -3.49 -50.90 23.24
C GLY A 837 -3.31 -51.34 21.79
N ASP A 838 -4.10 -52.29 21.29
CA ASP A 838 -4.01 -52.74 19.89
C ASP A 838 -4.59 -51.70 18.93
N TYR A 839 -3.91 -51.51 17.80
CA TYR A 839 -4.33 -50.62 16.71
C TYR A 839 -5.12 -51.39 15.66
N LEU A 840 -6.33 -50.91 15.34
CA LEU A 840 -7.20 -51.48 14.32
C LEU A 840 -7.60 -50.44 13.28
N PRO A 841 -7.26 -50.63 11.99
CA PRO A 841 -7.75 -49.76 10.93
C PRO A 841 -9.25 -49.95 10.74
N ILE A 842 -10.01 -48.85 10.61
CA ILE A 842 -11.43 -48.88 10.31
C ILE A 842 -11.65 -48.75 8.80
N PHE A 843 -11.19 -47.65 8.21
CA PHE A 843 -11.20 -47.42 6.76
C PHE A 843 -10.19 -46.35 6.33
N THR A 844 -9.91 -46.34 5.03
CA THR A 844 -9.27 -45.24 4.30
C THR A 844 -10.22 -44.78 3.22
N GLN A 845 -10.46 -43.47 3.11
CA GLN A 845 -11.35 -42.90 2.11
C GLN A 845 -10.66 -41.75 1.38
N ARG A 846 -10.56 -41.85 0.05
CA ARG A 846 -10.09 -40.76 -0.81
C ARG A 846 -11.13 -39.64 -0.90
N ARG A 847 -10.73 -38.39 -0.71
CA ARG A 847 -11.61 -37.21 -0.80
C ARG A 847 -10.88 -36.02 -1.41
N PRO A 848 -11.58 -35.07 -2.07
CA PRO A 848 -10.97 -33.83 -2.52
C PRO A 848 -10.28 -33.10 -1.35
N ALA A 849 -9.10 -32.54 -1.61
CA ALA A 849 -8.39 -31.75 -0.61
C ALA A 849 -9.22 -30.52 -0.21
N THR A 850 -9.21 -30.18 1.08
CA THR A 850 -9.94 -29.01 1.56
C THR A 850 -9.30 -27.74 1.00
N VAL A 851 -10.11 -26.84 0.43
CA VAL A 851 -9.62 -25.60 -0.18
C VAL A 851 -9.39 -24.49 0.86
N TYR A 852 -10.35 -24.32 1.78
CA TYR A 852 -10.32 -23.29 2.84
C TYR A 852 -10.65 -23.92 4.20
N ALA A 853 -11.90 -24.32 4.40
CA ALA A 853 -12.38 -25.08 5.54
C ALA A 853 -13.67 -25.78 5.16
N ASP A 854 -13.77 -27.06 5.47
CA ASP A 854 -14.95 -27.87 5.17
C ASP A 854 -15.25 -28.83 6.31
N THR A 855 -16.55 -29.10 6.52
CA THR A 855 -16.99 -30.07 7.52
C THR A 855 -17.04 -31.44 6.89
N VAL A 856 -16.13 -32.31 7.32
CA VAL A 856 -16.10 -33.71 6.94
C VAL A 856 -16.96 -34.51 7.90
N SER A 857 -17.97 -35.18 7.34
CA SER A 857 -18.74 -36.21 8.04
C SER A 857 -18.29 -37.60 7.61
N VAL A 858 -18.08 -38.47 8.59
CA VAL A 858 -17.83 -39.90 8.39
C VAL A 858 -18.64 -40.76 9.34
N LEU A 859 -19.16 -41.86 8.80
CA LEU A 859 -19.85 -42.89 9.58
C LEU A 859 -18.84 -43.94 10.04
N ILE A 860 -18.69 -44.12 11.34
CA ILE A 860 -17.76 -45.05 11.95
C ILE A 860 -18.53 -46.31 12.34
N PRO A 861 -18.30 -47.46 11.67
CA PRO A 861 -18.90 -48.72 12.08
C PRO A 861 -18.34 -49.16 13.44
N ASN A 862 -19.23 -49.57 14.33
CA ASN A 862 -18.86 -50.20 15.59
C ASN A 862 -19.08 -51.72 15.47
N ASN A 863 -18.18 -52.37 14.74
CA ASN A 863 -18.17 -53.82 14.47
C ASN A 863 -17.49 -54.64 15.57
N LEU A 864 -17.16 -54.02 16.70
CA LEU A 864 -16.36 -54.60 17.79
C LEU A 864 -16.96 -54.28 19.17
N PRO A 865 -18.24 -54.66 19.42
CA PRO A 865 -18.94 -54.36 20.67
C PRO A 865 -18.34 -55.06 21.90
N GLN A 866 -17.52 -56.10 21.71
CA GLN A 866 -16.87 -56.87 22.78
C GLN A 866 -15.71 -56.14 23.48
N TYR A 867 -15.19 -55.06 22.90
CA TYR A 867 -14.10 -54.28 23.50
C TYR A 867 -14.66 -53.03 24.19
N SER A 868 -15.40 -53.26 25.28
CA SER A 868 -15.98 -52.20 26.11
C SER A 868 -14.93 -51.46 26.96
N GLY A 869 -15.25 -50.23 27.36
CA GLY A 869 -14.36 -49.31 28.08
C GLY A 869 -13.73 -48.25 27.18
N PHE A 870 -12.62 -47.65 27.64
CA PHE A 870 -11.96 -46.55 26.95
C PHE A 870 -11.29 -46.98 25.64
N ASN A 871 -11.83 -46.50 24.52
CA ASN A 871 -11.26 -46.65 23.18
C ASN A 871 -10.78 -45.27 22.70
N SER A 872 -9.73 -45.23 21.89
CA SER A 872 -9.35 -43.99 21.19
C SER A 872 -9.60 -44.11 19.69
N PHE A 873 -10.18 -43.08 19.08
CA PHE A 873 -10.33 -42.98 17.64
C PHE A 873 -9.32 -41.99 17.11
N VAL A 874 -8.49 -42.43 16.17
CA VAL A 874 -7.47 -41.62 15.50
C VAL A 874 -7.97 -41.31 14.11
N PHE A 875 -8.09 -40.02 13.80
CA PHE A 875 -8.47 -39.50 12.51
C PHE A 875 -7.26 -38.81 11.92
N THR A 876 -6.86 -39.16 10.70
CA THR A 876 -5.74 -38.52 10.03
C THR A 876 -6.15 -38.13 8.61
N ILE A 877 -6.14 -36.83 8.32
CA ILE A 877 -6.22 -36.32 6.95
C ILE A 877 -4.83 -36.46 6.31
N ASP A 878 -4.79 -36.69 5.01
CA ASP A 878 -3.57 -37.16 4.32
C ASP A 878 -2.84 -38.31 5.04
N GLY A 879 -3.58 -39.33 5.50
CA GLY A 879 -3.00 -40.44 6.27
C GLY A 879 -2.02 -41.33 5.49
N SER A 880 -1.88 -41.11 4.19
CA SER A 880 -0.90 -41.77 3.32
C SER A 880 0.36 -40.92 3.11
N PHE A 881 0.42 -39.69 3.64
CA PHE A 881 1.51 -38.72 3.50
C PHE A 881 1.87 -38.47 2.02
N GLU A 882 0.84 -38.22 1.20
CA GLU A 882 1.01 -38.04 -0.23
C GLU A 882 1.28 -36.58 -0.61
N ILE A 883 0.90 -35.64 0.24
CA ILE A 883 1.14 -34.21 0.04
C ILE A 883 2.24 -33.78 0.98
N ASP A 884 3.28 -33.16 0.45
CA ASP A 884 4.32 -32.56 1.28
C ASP A 884 3.74 -31.31 1.98
N GLU A 885 3.56 -31.40 3.30
CA GLU A 885 3.11 -30.29 4.16
C GLU A 885 4.26 -29.77 5.05
N ASP A 886 4.13 -28.53 5.53
CA ASP A 886 5.13 -27.98 6.47
C ASP A 886 5.02 -28.64 7.85
N CYS A 887 3.79 -29.02 8.26
CA CYS A 887 3.56 -29.88 9.43
C CYS A 887 2.57 -31.03 9.14
N GLU A 888 2.97 -32.25 9.52
CA GLU A 888 2.14 -33.46 9.39
C GLU A 888 1.35 -33.82 10.67
N PHE A 889 1.71 -33.22 11.81
CA PHE A 889 1.14 -33.63 13.11
C PHE A 889 -0.24 -33.06 13.39
N ASN A 890 -0.54 -31.86 12.87
CA ASN A 890 -1.88 -31.25 12.93
C ASN A 890 -2.89 -31.91 11.99
N ASN A 891 -2.46 -32.81 11.11
CA ASN A 891 -3.35 -33.64 10.31
C ASN A 891 -4.06 -34.72 11.12
N THR A 892 -3.62 -34.98 12.35
CA THR A 892 -4.15 -36.05 13.20
C THR A 892 -4.92 -35.53 14.41
N ALA A 893 -6.13 -36.05 14.61
CA ALA A 893 -6.93 -35.86 15.82
C ALA A 893 -7.15 -37.19 16.53
N ILE A 894 -6.98 -37.19 17.86
CA ILE A 894 -7.22 -38.37 18.70
C ILE A 894 -8.34 -38.05 19.68
N VAL A 895 -9.41 -38.84 19.64
CA VAL A 895 -10.57 -38.68 20.55
C VAL A 895 -10.71 -39.91 21.42
N LEU A 896 -10.75 -39.68 22.73
CA LEU A 896 -11.05 -40.71 23.72
C LEU A 896 -12.58 -40.86 23.84
N ALA A 897 -13.06 -42.09 23.67
CA ALA A 897 -14.45 -42.47 23.84
C ALA A 897 -14.60 -43.58 24.88
N ASP A 898 -15.45 -43.37 25.88
CA ASP A 898 -15.91 -44.44 26.75
C ASP A 898 -17.02 -45.24 26.05
N MET A 899 -16.73 -46.48 25.71
CA MET A 899 -17.65 -47.33 24.97
C MET A 899 -18.20 -48.44 25.85
N ASN A 900 -19.32 -48.16 26.51
CA ASN A 900 -20.03 -49.13 27.35
C ASN A 900 -21.46 -49.31 26.84
N PRO A 901 -22.08 -50.49 27.07
CA PRO A 901 -23.48 -50.66 26.74
C PRO A 901 -24.31 -49.64 27.55
N TYR A 902 -25.16 -48.88 26.86
CA TYR A 902 -26.16 -48.02 27.50
C TYR A 902 -27.44 -48.81 27.64
N CYS A 903 -27.93 -48.94 28.88
CA CYS A 903 -29.17 -49.64 29.14
C CYS A 903 -29.96 -48.90 30.19
N GLU A 904 -31.26 -48.80 29.92
CA GLU A 904 -32.26 -48.14 30.74
C GLU A 904 -33.35 -49.18 30.95
N VAL A 905 -33.83 -49.26 32.19
CA VAL A 905 -34.98 -50.07 32.57
C VAL A 905 -36.01 -49.08 33.09
N ASP A 906 -37.27 -49.25 32.71
CA ASP A 906 -38.37 -48.33 33.06
C ASP A 906 -39.56 -49.18 33.53
N LEU A 907 -39.98 -48.99 34.77
CA LEU A 907 -41.06 -49.66 35.46
C LEU A 907 -42.38 -48.88 35.38
N GLY A 908 -42.39 -47.75 34.65
CA GLY A 908 -43.48 -46.79 34.61
C GLY A 908 -43.23 -45.59 35.55
N PRO A 909 -44.28 -44.86 35.98
CA PRO A 909 -44.11 -43.66 36.80
C PRO A 909 -43.35 -43.93 38.11
N ASP A 910 -42.37 -43.08 38.45
CA ASP A 910 -41.58 -43.15 39.69
C ASP A 910 -42.44 -43.19 40.97
N GLU A 911 -43.64 -42.60 40.94
CA GLU A 911 -44.65 -42.68 42.00
C GLU A 911 -46.01 -43.15 41.46
N LEU A 912 -46.55 -44.21 42.06
CA LEU A 912 -47.84 -44.79 41.70
C LEU A 912 -48.79 -44.79 42.91
N TYR A 913 -49.86 -44.00 42.83
CA TYR A 913 -50.88 -43.91 43.88
C TYR A 913 -52.08 -44.82 43.58
N VAL A 914 -52.32 -45.82 44.43
CA VAL A 914 -53.40 -46.79 44.23
C VAL A 914 -54.26 -46.99 45.48
N LEU A 915 -55.49 -47.44 45.27
CA LEU A 915 -56.35 -47.97 46.33
C LEU A 915 -55.97 -49.45 46.60
N PRO A 916 -56.24 -50.01 47.79
CA PRO A 916 -55.87 -51.39 48.12
C PRO A 916 -56.49 -52.44 47.20
N GLU A 917 -57.63 -52.11 46.58
CA GLU A 917 -58.35 -52.96 45.63
C GLU A 917 -57.63 -53.13 44.29
N ALA A 918 -56.64 -52.26 44.00
CA ALA A 918 -55.84 -52.34 42.78
C ALA A 918 -54.73 -53.41 42.86
N PHE A 919 -54.50 -53.99 44.05
CA PHE A 919 -53.58 -55.12 44.18
C PHE A 919 -54.25 -56.41 43.71
N PRO A 920 -53.49 -57.33 43.10
CA PRO A 920 -52.05 -57.24 42.84
C PRO A 920 -51.68 -56.30 41.68
N LEU A 921 -50.58 -55.56 41.82
CA LEU A 921 -49.98 -54.80 40.72
C LEU A 921 -48.85 -55.60 40.08
N THR A 922 -48.71 -55.48 38.77
CA THR A 922 -47.60 -56.12 38.04
C THR A 922 -46.64 -55.05 37.56
N PHE A 923 -45.38 -55.16 37.98
CA PHE A 923 -44.28 -54.38 37.41
C PHE A 923 -43.48 -55.26 36.47
N SER A 924 -43.16 -54.69 35.31
CA SER A 924 -42.54 -55.41 34.21
C SER A 924 -41.24 -54.70 33.84
N ALA A 925 -40.11 -55.34 34.10
CA ALA A 925 -38.82 -54.88 33.62
C ALA A 925 -38.58 -55.47 32.22
N ASP A 926 -39.47 -55.14 31.28
CA ASP A 926 -39.44 -55.71 29.94
C ASP A 926 -38.13 -55.36 29.22
N GLY A 927 -37.56 -56.33 28.49
CA GLY A 927 -36.31 -56.18 27.75
C GLY A 927 -35.47 -57.46 27.75
N ASP A 928 -34.42 -57.47 26.92
CA ASP A 928 -33.49 -58.61 26.75
C ASP A 928 -32.43 -58.65 27.87
N TRP A 929 -32.87 -58.85 29.11
CA TRP A 929 -31.99 -58.94 30.29
C TRP A 929 -31.64 -60.39 30.64
N LEU A 930 -30.39 -60.65 31.03
CA LEU A 930 -29.90 -61.96 31.46
C LEU A 930 -30.18 -62.23 32.93
N ALA A 931 -30.25 -61.18 33.75
CA ALA A 931 -30.48 -61.27 35.19
C ALA A 931 -31.36 -60.11 35.65
N TYR A 932 -32.22 -60.40 36.62
CA TYR A 932 -33.09 -59.43 37.30
C TYR A 932 -32.86 -59.58 38.80
N GLN A 933 -32.87 -58.47 39.52
CA GLN A 933 -32.79 -58.44 40.97
C GLN A 933 -33.74 -57.37 41.49
N TRP A 934 -34.88 -57.81 42.01
CA TRP A 934 -35.89 -56.93 42.58
C TRP A 934 -35.67 -56.68 44.07
N SER A 935 -36.14 -55.55 44.59
CA SER A 935 -36.06 -55.20 46.01
C SER A 935 -36.77 -56.19 46.94
N ASN A 936 -37.73 -56.96 46.40
CA ASN A 936 -38.42 -58.05 47.10
C ASN A 936 -37.68 -59.41 47.01
N GLY A 937 -36.48 -59.44 46.42
CA GLY A 937 -35.63 -60.61 46.27
C GLY A 937 -35.96 -61.52 45.08
N GLN A 938 -36.96 -61.18 44.26
CA GLN A 938 -37.29 -61.94 43.06
C GLN A 938 -36.29 -61.65 41.91
N THR A 939 -36.18 -62.59 40.97
CA THR A 939 -35.24 -62.51 39.83
C THR A 939 -35.92 -62.77 38.48
N THR A 940 -37.24 -62.55 38.41
CA THR A 940 -38.06 -62.73 37.19
C THR A 940 -38.19 -61.43 36.41
N PRO A 941 -38.48 -61.47 35.08
CA PRO A 941 -38.69 -60.26 34.28
C PRO A 941 -39.86 -59.39 34.76
N GLN A 942 -40.84 -60.03 35.39
CA GLN A 942 -41.99 -59.37 36.00
C GLN A 942 -42.10 -59.77 37.45
N ILE A 943 -42.55 -58.84 38.28
CA ILE A 943 -42.98 -59.14 39.64
C ILE A 943 -44.42 -58.73 39.85
N THR A 944 -45.08 -59.45 40.73
CA THR A 944 -46.42 -59.13 41.21
C THR A 944 -46.31 -58.69 42.65
N VAL A 945 -46.73 -57.46 42.94
CA VAL A 945 -46.64 -56.85 44.27
C VAL A 945 -48.04 -56.70 44.86
N THR A 946 -48.16 -56.93 46.16
CA THR A 946 -49.44 -56.93 46.89
C THR A 946 -49.53 -55.87 47.96
N ASP A 947 -48.46 -55.11 48.18
CA ASP A 947 -48.36 -54.11 49.24
C ASP A 947 -47.76 -52.79 48.72
N PHE A 948 -47.98 -51.73 49.48
CA PHE A 948 -47.34 -50.44 49.29
C PHE A 948 -45.84 -50.52 49.63
N GLY A 949 -45.02 -49.71 48.95
CA GLY A 949 -43.58 -49.69 49.17
C GLY A 949 -42.80 -49.32 47.90
N THR A 950 -41.47 -49.20 48.05
CA THR A 950 -40.56 -48.97 46.93
C THR A 950 -40.16 -50.31 46.30
N TYR A 951 -40.48 -50.47 45.02
CA TYR A 951 -40.02 -51.62 44.24
C TYR A 951 -38.95 -51.17 43.28
N THR A 952 -37.73 -51.64 43.50
CA THR A 952 -36.57 -51.33 42.65
C THR A 952 -36.16 -52.60 41.92
N VAL A 953 -35.91 -52.51 40.62
CA VAL A 953 -35.27 -53.58 39.85
C VAL A 953 -33.86 -53.15 39.51
N THR A 954 -32.90 -54.07 39.67
CA THR A 954 -31.60 -54.00 39.01
C THR A 954 -31.58 -55.09 37.96
N VAL A 955 -31.37 -54.73 36.71
CA VAL A 955 -31.28 -55.68 35.59
C VAL A 955 -29.87 -55.70 35.03
N THR A 956 -29.43 -56.86 34.56
CA THR A 956 -28.15 -57.03 33.87
C THR A 956 -28.35 -57.80 32.57
N ASN A 957 -27.83 -57.30 31.46
CA ASN A 957 -28.01 -57.95 30.15
C ASN A 957 -26.81 -58.78 29.69
N SER A 958 -27.00 -59.37 28.50
CA SER A 958 -26.01 -59.79 27.49
C SER A 958 -24.55 -59.42 27.72
N PHE A 959 -24.39 -58.12 27.88
CA PHE A 959 -23.20 -57.36 27.59
C PHE A 959 -22.60 -56.76 28.87
N GLY A 960 -23.07 -57.19 30.05
CA GLY A 960 -22.58 -56.72 31.35
C GLY A 960 -23.12 -55.36 31.78
N CYS A 961 -24.09 -54.82 31.04
CA CYS A 961 -24.75 -53.57 31.36
C CYS A 961 -25.68 -53.70 32.55
N VAL A 962 -25.63 -52.79 33.52
CA VAL A 962 -26.49 -52.79 34.70
C VAL A 962 -27.38 -51.55 34.68
N ALA A 963 -28.70 -51.75 34.67
CA ALA A 963 -29.68 -50.67 34.77
C ALA A 963 -30.51 -50.83 36.05
N VAL A 964 -30.92 -49.71 36.65
CA VAL A 964 -31.72 -49.69 37.87
C VAL A 964 -32.88 -48.75 37.68
N ASP A 965 -34.07 -49.18 38.09
CA ASP A 965 -35.23 -48.31 38.18
C ASP A 965 -36.09 -48.64 39.40
N ALA A 966 -36.82 -47.65 39.90
CA ALA A 966 -37.58 -47.74 41.13
C ALA A 966 -38.95 -47.07 41.01
N VAL A 967 -39.99 -47.79 41.41
CA VAL A 967 -41.36 -47.27 41.54
C VAL A 967 -41.79 -47.28 43.00
N GLN A 968 -42.27 -46.14 43.47
CA GLN A 968 -42.86 -45.98 44.80
C GLN A 968 -44.38 -46.15 44.74
N VAL A 969 -44.88 -47.27 45.27
CA VAL A 969 -46.33 -47.53 45.37
C VAL A 969 -46.84 -46.97 46.69
N SER A 970 -47.69 -45.96 46.61
CA SER A 970 -48.23 -45.24 47.77
C SER A 970 -49.75 -45.34 47.87
N PHE A 971 -50.27 -45.29 49.09
CA PHE A 971 -51.72 -45.29 49.33
C PHE A 971 -52.33 -43.97 48.89
N ASN A 972 -53.34 -44.03 48.02
CA ASN A 972 -54.07 -42.84 47.60
C ASN A 972 -55.04 -42.38 48.70
N ASN A 973 -54.62 -41.39 49.51
CA ASN A 973 -55.42 -40.74 50.57
C ASN A 973 -56.30 -39.58 50.05
N SER A 974 -56.37 -39.35 48.74
CA SER A 974 -56.99 -38.14 48.19
C SER A 974 -58.49 -38.36 47.90
N ILE A 975 -59.33 -37.52 48.51
CA ILE A 975 -60.79 -37.41 48.28
C ILE A 975 -61.11 -36.71 46.93
N TYR A 976 -60.12 -36.50 46.06
CA TYR A 976 -60.39 -36.10 44.67
C TYR A 976 -60.73 -37.34 43.84
N GLY A 977 -61.96 -37.83 43.98
CA GLY A 977 -62.44 -38.99 43.21
C GLY A 977 -63.83 -39.52 43.53
N ALA A 978 -64.62 -38.89 44.41
CA ALA A 978 -66.03 -39.28 44.56
C ALA A 978 -66.87 -38.64 43.44
N THR A 979 -66.89 -39.27 42.27
CA THR A 979 -67.96 -39.08 41.26
C THR A 979 -69.30 -39.45 41.89
N GLY A 980 -70.00 -38.44 42.44
CA GLY A 980 -71.28 -38.66 43.12
C GLY A 980 -71.96 -37.42 43.72
N ASN A 981 -71.37 -36.22 43.64
CA ASN A 981 -72.05 -34.99 44.04
C ASN A 981 -73.06 -34.58 42.97
N THR A 982 -74.33 -34.91 43.19
CA THR A 982 -75.47 -34.49 42.36
C THR A 982 -76.09 -33.16 42.83
N LEU A 983 -75.74 -32.69 44.03
CA LEU A 983 -76.14 -31.37 44.55
C LEU A 983 -74.92 -30.44 44.69
N GLN A 984 -75.03 -29.25 44.11
CA GLN A 984 -74.05 -28.19 44.26
C GLN A 984 -74.34 -27.40 45.54
N ILE A 985 -73.54 -27.63 46.59
CA ILE A 985 -73.67 -26.93 47.87
C ILE A 985 -72.44 -26.07 48.14
N THR A 986 -72.66 -24.93 48.80
CA THR A 986 -71.59 -24.03 49.24
C THR A 986 -71.73 -23.74 50.73
N ALA A 987 -70.62 -23.54 51.42
CA ALA A 987 -70.60 -23.26 52.86
C ALA A 987 -69.64 -22.11 53.17
N GLN A 988 -70.14 -21.01 53.73
CA GLN A 988 -69.38 -19.78 53.95
C GLN A 988 -69.78 -19.07 55.26
N PRO A 989 -68.85 -18.39 55.95
CA PRO A 989 -67.41 -18.37 55.68
C PRO A 989 -66.78 -19.74 55.99
N ASN A 990 -65.77 -20.14 55.23
CA ASN A 990 -65.03 -21.38 55.47
C ASN A 990 -63.55 -21.13 55.16
N PRO A 991 -62.67 -20.99 56.17
CA PRO A 991 -62.88 -21.37 57.57
C PRO A 991 -63.92 -20.52 58.32
N THR A 992 -64.64 -21.14 59.26
CA THR A 992 -65.59 -20.50 60.18
C THR A 992 -65.08 -20.57 61.62
N THR A 993 -65.57 -19.72 62.51
CA THR A 993 -65.44 -19.88 63.96
C THR A 993 -66.66 -20.58 64.53
N ASP A 994 -67.84 -19.97 64.42
CA ASP A 994 -69.01 -20.43 65.16
C ASP A 994 -70.30 -20.56 64.34
N GLN A 995 -70.37 -19.94 63.17
CA GLN A 995 -71.56 -19.96 62.32
C GLN A 995 -71.19 -20.13 60.85
N LEU A 996 -71.92 -21.01 60.19
CA LEU A 996 -71.69 -21.37 58.80
C LEU A 996 -72.99 -21.26 58.03
N LEU A 997 -73.03 -20.40 57.01
CA LEU A 997 -74.15 -20.34 56.08
C LEU A 997 -73.94 -21.36 54.98
N VAL A 998 -74.89 -22.27 54.80
CA VAL A 998 -74.86 -23.30 53.78
C VAL A 998 -75.95 -23.05 52.78
N SER A 999 -75.59 -22.96 51.50
CA SER A 999 -76.50 -22.63 50.40
C SER A 999 -76.56 -23.76 49.38
N GLY A 1000 -77.70 -23.87 48.68
CA GLY A 1000 -78.00 -24.96 47.74
C GLY A 1000 -78.68 -26.16 48.40
N VAL A 1001 -79.35 -25.95 49.55
CA VAL A 1001 -79.77 -27.03 50.47
C VAL A 1001 -81.26 -27.07 50.75
N GLN A 1002 -82.09 -26.54 49.86
CA GLN A 1002 -83.55 -26.56 50.05
C GLN A 1002 -84.08 -27.99 50.13
N ASN A 1003 -84.87 -28.27 51.17
CA ASN A 1003 -85.43 -29.60 51.47
C ASN A 1003 -84.37 -30.69 51.65
N CYS A 1004 -83.15 -30.33 52.09
CA CYS A 1004 -82.08 -31.28 52.38
C CYS A 1004 -81.95 -31.56 53.87
N ARG A 1005 -81.60 -32.79 54.22
CA ARG A 1005 -81.05 -33.15 55.52
C ARG A 1005 -79.55 -32.91 55.51
N LEU A 1006 -79.10 -31.96 56.30
CA LEU A 1006 -77.70 -31.64 56.54
C LEU A 1006 -77.15 -32.53 57.64
N GLN A 1007 -75.95 -33.06 57.42
CA GLN A 1007 -75.25 -33.96 58.32
C GLN A 1007 -73.79 -33.52 58.39
N LEU A 1008 -73.31 -33.16 59.59
CA LEU A 1008 -71.92 -32.79 59.80
C LEU A 1008 -71.18 -33.96 60.45
N PHE A 1009 -70.04 -34.33 59.90
CA PHE A 1009 -69.16 -35.39 60.40
C PHE A 1009 -67.82 -34.79 60.83
N THR A 1010 -67.18 -35.37 61.83
CA THR A 1010 -65.79 -35.07 62.17
C THR A 1010 -64.85 -35.55 61.05
N GLY A 1011 -63.59 -35.10 61.05
CA GLY A 1011 -62.57 -35.57 60.11
C GLY A 1011 -62.32 -37.09 60.12
N ASN A 1012 -62.77 -37.79 61.17
CA ASN A 1012 -62.69 -39.26 61.30
C ASN A 1012 -64.02 -39.96 60.93
N GLY A 1013 -64.98 -39.24 60.34
CA GLY A 1013 -66.23 -39.81 59.83
C GLY A 1013 -67.35 -40.00 60.86
N GLN A 1014 -67.19 -39.51 62.09
CA GLN A 1014 -68.22 -39.64 63.13
C GLN A 1014 -69.27 -38.52 62.99
N LEU A 1015 -70.56 -38.87 62.93
CA LEU A 1015 -71.65 -37.89 62.80
C LEU A 1015 -71.78 -37.06 64.08
N VAL A 1016 -71.63 -35.74 63.97
CA VAL A 1016 -71.66 -34.80 65.10
C VAL A 1016 -72.94 -33.98 65.15
N PHE A 1017 -73.57 -33.74 63.99
CA PHE A 1017 -74.75 -32.89 63.92
C PHE A 1017 -75.65 -33.27 62.74
N THR A 1018 -76.97 -33.14 62.91
CA THR A 1018 -77.97 -33.28 61.83
C THR A 1018 -79.00 -32.15 61.94
N GLN A 1019 -79.38 -31.57 60.80
CA GLN A 1019 -80.48 -30.60 60.72
C GLN A 1019 -81.17 -30.65 59.36
N ASP A 1020 -82.49 -30.52 59.35
CA ASP A 1020 -83.26 -30.36 58.12
C ASP A 1020 -83.30 -28.88 57.71
N ALA A 1021 -83.00 -28.60 56.44
CA ALA A 1021 -83.07 -27.28 55.83
C ALA A 1021 -84.30 -27.20 54.93
N THR A 1022 -85.28 -26.37 55.32
CA THR A 1022 -86.50 -26.13 54.52
C THR A 1022 -86.33 -24.96 53.53
N ALA A 1023 -85.32 -24.12 53.74
CA ALA A 1023 -84.93 -23.02 52.85
C ALA A 1023 -83.65 -23.36 52.07
N ASN A 1024 -83.43 -22.67 50.94
CA ASN A 1024 -82.26 -22.93 50.08
C ASN A 1024 -80.92 -22.51 50.70
N ALA A 1025 -80.95 -21.61 51.68
CA ALA A 1025 -79.80 -21.26 52.50
C ALA A 1025 -80.15 -21.45 53.98
N GLN A 1026 -79.30 -22.17 54.70
CA GLN A 1026 -79.49 -22.53 56.09
C GLN A 1026 -78.26 -22.16 56.91
N LEU A 1027 -78.46 -21.43 57.99
CA LEU A 1027 -77.39 -21.12 58.94
C LEU A 1027 -77.25 -22.28 59.93
N LEU A 1028 -76.02 -22.76 60.09
CA LEU A 1028 -75.60 -23.78 61.04
C LEU A 1028 -74.78 -23.14 62.16
N SER A 1029 -75.15 -23.39 63.41
CA SER A 1029 -74.32 -23.02 64.56
C SER A 1029 -73.37 -24.17 64.89
N LEU A 1030 -72.07 -23.86 64.92
CA LEU A 1030 -71.01 -24.80 65.26
C LEU A 1030 -70.39 -24.50 66.63
N GLN A 1031 -70.95 -23.57 67.42
CA GLN A 1031 -70.38 -23.10 68.69
C GLN A 1031 -69.94 -24.20 69.65
N THR A 1032 -70.71 -25.28 69.76
CA THR A 1032 -70.44 -26.38 70.69
C THR A 1032 -69.39 -27.38 70.20
N LEU A 1033 -68.95 -27.26 68.95
CA LEU A 1033 -67.94 -28.13 68.35
C LEU A 1033 -66.54 -27.56 68.56
N PRO A 1034 -65.52 -28.40 68.84
CA PRO A 1034 -64.13 -27.95 68.94
C PRO A 1034 -63.58 -27.46 67.59
N ALA A 1035 -62.46 -26.73 67.62
CA ALA A 1035 -61.73 -26.38 66.40
C ALA A 1035 -61.25 -27.65 65.68
N GLY A 1036 -61.40 -27.70 64.36
CA GLY A 1036 -61.08 -28.89 63.59
C GLY A 1036 -61.67 -28.89 62.18
N VAL A 1037 -61.37 -29.95 61.44
CA VAL A 1037 -61.91 -30.18 60.11
C VAL A 1037 -63.14 -31.09 60.21
N TYR A 1038 -64.20 -30.67 59.54
CA TYR A 1038 -65.48 -31.35 59.46
C TYR A 1038 -65.88 -31.59 58.00
N LEU A 1039 -66.76 -32.55 57.77
CA LEU A 1039 -67.38 -32.83 56.48
C LEU A 1039 -68.87 -32.56 56.59
N LEU A 1040 -69.38 -31.61 55.81
CA LEU A 1040 -70.80 -31.35 55.71
C LEU A 1040 -71.37 -32.07 54.50
N LYS A 1041 -72.35 -32.94 54.74
CA LYS A 1041 -73.10 -33.68 53.74
C LYS A 1041 -74.55 -33.19 53.74
N ALA A 1042 -75.06 -32.79 52.59
CA ALA A 1042 -76.47 -32.51 52.36
C ALA A 1042 -77.10 -33.67 51.58
N VAL A 1043 -78.24 -34.19 52.04
CA VAL A 1043 -78.95 -35.31 51.42
C VAL A 1043 -80.41 -34.92 51.18
N SER A 1044 -80.90 -35.07 49.96
CA SER A 1044 -82.32 -34.97 49.64
C SER A 1044 -82.73 -36.03 48.63
N ALA A 1045 -84.03 -36.08 48.28
CA ALA A 1045 -84.50 -36.93 47.19
C ALA A 1045 -83.87 -36.56 45.83
N ALA A 1046 -83.38 -35.33 45.67
CA ALA A 1046 -82.74 -34.86 44.44
C ALA A 1046 -81.24 -35.23 44.34
N GLY A 1047 -80.61 -35.65 45.44
CA GLY A 1047 -79.20 -36.07 45.40
C GLY A 1047 -78.43 -35.85 46.71
N VAL A 1048 -77.11 -35.90 46.58
CA VAL A 1048 -76.16 -35.67 47.68
C VAL A 1048 -75.13 -34.62 47.28
N GLY A 1049 -74.81 -33.72 48.20
CA GLY A 1049 -73.70 -32.78 48.08
C GLY A 1049 -72.80 -32.82 49.31
N VAL A 1050 -71.49 -32.75 49.13
CA VAL A 1050 -70.51 -32.79 50.24
C VAL A 1050 -69.52 -31.65 50.11
N VAL A 1051 -69.26 -30.94 51.21
CA VAL A 1051 -68.25 -29.88 51.32
C VAL A 1051 -67.44 -30.01 52.61
N LYS A 1052 -66.13 -29.81 52.53
CA LYS A 1052 -65.24 -29.75 53.70
C LYS A 1052 -65.43 -28.42 54.41
N VAL A 1053 -65.59 -28.43 55.73
CA VAL A 1053 -65.75 -27.26 56.60
C VAL A 1053 -64.58 -27.22 57.58
N VAL A 1054 -63.91 -26.09 57.72
CA VAL A 1054 -62.84 -25.88 58.69
C VAL A 1054 -63.35 -24.95 59.78
N LYS A 1055 -63.45 -25.45 61.01
CA LYS A 1055 -63.72 -24.63 62.20
C LYS A 1055 -62.39 -24.25 62.86
N ARG A 1056 -62.17 -22.96 63.09
CA ARG A 1056 -61.01 -22.43 63.82
C ARG A 1056 -61.29 -22.25 65.30
#